data_AF-A0A9Q8M5Z4-F1
#
_entry.id   AF-A0A9Q8M5Z4-F1
#
_cell.length_a   1.000
_cell.length_b   1.000
_cell.length_c   1.000
_cell.angle_alpha   90.00
_cell.angle_beta   90.00
_cell.angle_gamma   90.00
#
_symmetry.space_group_name_H-M   'P 1'
#
loop_
_entity.id
_entity.type
_entity.pdbx_description
1 polymer ?
#
loop_
_entity_poly.entity_id
_entity_poly.type
_entity_poly.pdbx_seq_one_letter_code
_entity_poly.pdbx_strand_id
1 'polypeptide(L)'
;MVKDIKIEDFDYNLPDERIPRHPLQQRDACKLILSRPDGGVAHRHFNELPSLLPPATLLVCNDTRVINARISFYKTTGSRIEIFLLEPIDPADYVLTFQSRGKCIWNCLVGNLKRWKEGALSIEIRAEGTTTPVTLSARRLNPTAGNAHAIEFTWDNPDVTFASVVDAAGFIPIPPYLKRESEECDNDDYQTVYADAKGSVAAPTAGLHFTPEVFDDLYAHNIEVGKLTLHVGAGTFQPVKSENIGDHPMHTESFSVNRDLIRRLIAQKQAGEPLAAVGTTSVRTLESLPYLGAAIARGDESMHVDQWEAYSAESSSIDTIEALTAIDRWLEKNNKTILTASTAIMIAPGFRWRMVDVMVTNFHQPQSTLLLLVSSFLGERNGLPVWRDLYDEALRNDYRFLSYGDACLLFAPTVAKRVSIDNTVDNTAEDTTDNNADNASDATDTIILPVSKSIGARYLAASYFAGTLPTCPALTDCDDLRVIQRALLALFDMKETGKISGESIDIHASGTAFRFVTAIAASTPGTDCIITGTPRLCSRPMAPMLDVLRKAGAQIESLGENGTGPYRIHGSALKGGEFEIKGDVSSQFISALMLCAPTWENGMSLRFTTPLVSRPYAEMTAQVMRQFGIEVTLHDEGVEVKAGRYVAPARFKVEADWSAAGFFYEAAALSNAKIRIAALVSPSESLQGDAATAGFFEMAGVESTFDDNGATLSEGEEKPDRIEVDLTDNPDLAPAFAVACALSDCEFRFDGVRNLRLKECDRLAAIQTELRKLGYVITVTDDSIEWNGKRCDTTPEAIATYDDHRIAMAFAMAALRLGEIKIADPDVVNKSFEDFWNQLPKIGLHCQRNGNVIILKRVQK
;
A
#
# COMPACT_ATOMS: atom_id res chain seq x y z
N MET A 1 14.61 -42.88 6.20
CA MET A 1 13.36 -42.22 5.76
C MET A 1 13.34 -40.81 6.34
N VAL A 2 12.56 -39.86 5.82
CA VAL A 2 12.54 -38.46 6.32
C VAL A 2 12.33 -38.39 7.85
N LYS A 3 11.52 -39.30 8.40
CA LYS A 3 11.25 -39.38 9.85
C LYS A 3 12.47 -39.76 10.71
N ASP A 4 13.47 -40.40 10.11
CA ASP A 4 14.69 -40.86 10.80
C ASP A 4 15.82 -39.80 10.78
N ILE A 5 15.55 -38.59 10.26
CA ILE A 5 16.51 -37.50 10.31
C ILE A 5 16.76 -37.16 11.78
N LYS A 6 18.03 -37.15 12.17
CA LYS A 6 18.47 -36.80 13.51
C LYS A 6 18.61 -35.29 13.63
N ILE A 7 18.06 -34.72 14.69
CA ILE A 7 18.10 -33.25 14.86
C ILE A 7 19.51 -32.74 15.18
N GLU A 8 20.36 -33.59 15.77
CA GLU A 8 21.77 -33.28 16.11
C GLU A 8 22.62 -32.95 14.86
N ASP A 9 22.27 -33.48 13.68
CA ASP A 9 22.96 -33.18 12.42
C ASP A 9 22.75 -31.72 11.96
N PHE A 10 21.73 -31.06 12.54
CA PHE A 10 21.36 -29.66 12.30
C PHE A 10 21.81 -28.76 13.46
N ASP A 11 22.98 -29.06 14.02
CA ASP A 11 23.61 -28.27 15.06
C ASP A 11 24.75 -27.40 14.51
N TYR A 12 24.88 -26.20 15.08
CA TYR A 12 25.99 -25.28 14.85
C TYR A 12 26.20 -24.42 16.09
N ASN A 13 27.44 -23.97 16.32
CA ASN A 13 27.76 -23.15 17.48
C ASN A 13 27.26 -21.71 17.27
N LEU A 14 26.23 -21.30 18.01
CA LEU A 14 25.69 -19.94 18.01
C LEU A 14 26.08 -19.20 19.31
N PRO A 15 27.09 -18.31 19.29
CA PRO A 15 27.45 -17.51 20.45
C PRO A 15 26.35 -16.51 20.84
N ASP A 16 26.12 -16.32 22.15
CA ASP A 16 25.15 -15.36 22.68
C ASP A 16 25.36 -13.93 22.14
N GLU A 17 26.61 -13.53 21.90
CA GLU A 17 26.96 -12.21 21.35
C GLU A 17 26.49 -11.98 19.90
N ARG A 18 26.14 -13.04 19.17
CA ARG A 18 25.56 -12.96 17.83
C ARG A 18 24.04 -12.80 17.83
N ILE A 19 23.40 -12.78 19.01
CA ILE A 19 21.95 -12.63 19.16
C ILE A 19 21.63 -11.19 19.60
N PRO A 20 21.24 -10.29 18.67
CA PRO A 20 20.89 -8.92 18.99
C PRO A 20 19.60 -8.86 19.81
N ARG A 21 19.60 -8.00 20.84
CA ARG A 21 18.45 -7.81 21.75
C ARG A 21 17.43 -6.81 21.22
N HIS A 22 17.84 -5.94 20.30
CA HIS A 22 17.04 -4.89 19.66
C HIS A 22 17.37 -4.83 18.17
N PRO A 23 16.45 -4.34 17.32
CA PRO A 23 16.74 -4.12 15.90
C PRO A 23 17.76 -3.00 15.69
N LEU A 24 18.26 -2.86 14.45
CA LEU A 24 18.96 -1.64 14.05
C LEU A 24 18.00 -0.46 14.03
N GLN A 25 18.53 0.74 14.26
CA GLN A 25 17.77 1.99 14.09
C GLN A 25 17.24 2.13 12.66
N GLN A 26 18.09 1.85 11.67
CA GLN A 26 17.70 1.69 10.27
C GLN A 26 17.66 0.18 9.95
N ARG A 27 16.45 -0.39 9.84
CA ARG A 27 16.24 -1.84 9.83
C ARG A 27 16.75 -2.53 8.55
N ASP A 28 16.66 -1.85 7.43
CA ASP A 28 17.11 -2.24 6.08
C ASP A 28 18.63 -2.08 5.86
N ALA A 29 19.34 -1.42 6.78
CA ALA A 29 20.81 -1.36 6.77
C ALA A 29 21.47 -2.65 7.30
N CYS A 30 20.68 -3.68 7.63
CA CYS A 30 21.23 -4.96 8.09
C CYS A 30 21.99 -5.68 6.97
N LYS A 31 22.89 -6.59 7.35
CA LYS A 31 23.63 -7.38 6.36
C LYS A 31 22.66 -8.36 5.67
N LEU A 32 22.92 -8.64 4.41
CA LEU A 32 22.24 -9.65 3.61
C LEU A 32 23.27 -10.63 3.08
N ILE A 33 23.10 -11.93 3.35
CA ILE A 33 23.89 -12.97 2.70
C ILE A 33 23.08 -13.56 1.54
N LEU A 34 23.65 -13.52 0.34
CA LEU A 34 23.05 -14.01 -0.89
C LEU A 34 23.65 -15.38 -1.22
N SER A 35 22.81 -16.41 -1.34
CA SER A 35 23.19 -17.73 -1.86
C SER A 35 22.63 -17.92 -3.26
N ARG A 36 23.52 -18.00 -4.26
CA ARG A 36 23.17 -18.19 -5.67
C ARG A 36 22.99 -19.67 -6.03
N PRO A 37 22.25 -19.99 -7.12
CA PRO A 37 22.03 -21.38 -7.56
C PRO A 37 23.31 -22.13 -7.95
N ASP A 38 24.33 -21.43 -8.46
CA ASP A 38 25.66 -21.97 -8.77
C ASP A 38 26.48 -22.29 -7.52
N GLY A 39 26.00 -21.82 -6.36
CA GLY A 39 26.65 -21.98 -5.09
C GLY A 39 27.58 -20.89 -4.64
N GLY A 40 27.63 -19.79 -5.38
CA GLY A 40 28.31 -18.58 -4.94
C GLY A 40 27.59 -17.95 -3.75
N VAL A 41 28.39 -17.49 -2.79
CA VAL A 41 27.92 -16.68 -1.67
C VAL A 41 28.38 -15.24 -1.88
N ALA A 42 27.50 -14.28 -1.64
CA ALA A 42 27.83 -12.85 -1.70
C ALA A 42 27.30 -12.12 -0.46
N HIS A 43 28.06 -11.11 -0.02
CA HIS A 43 27.68 -10.23 1.08
C HIS A 43 27.14 -8.91 0.51
N ARG A 44 25.97 -8.51 0.97
CA ARG A 44 25.20 -7.34 0.55
C ARG A 44 24.55 -6.69 1.77
N HIS A 45 23.78 -5.64 1.55
CA HIS A 45 22.87 -5.06 2.53
C HIS A 45 21.42 -5.33 2.13
N PHE A 46 20.52 -5.30 3.12
CA PHE A 46 19.13 -5.65 2.89
C PHE A 46 18.39 -4.63 2.00
N ASN A 47 18.75 -3.34 2.08
CA ASN A 47 18.24 -2.32 1.16
C ASN A 47 18.56 -2.59 -0.32
N GLU A 48 19.54 -3.44 -0.64
CA GLU A 48 19.83 -3.87 -2.02
C GLU A 48 18.87 -4.96 -2.53
N LEU A 49 18.05 -5.57 -1.65
CA LEU A 49 17.13 -6.66 -1.97
C LEU A 49 16.31 -6.44 -3.25
N PRO A 50 15.72 -5.24 -3.51
CA PRO A 50 14.92 -5.00 -4.71
C PRO A 50 15.70 -5.24 -6.01
N SER A 51 16.97 -4.83 -6.05
CA SER A 51 17.84 -5.02 -7.21
C SER A 51 18.34 -6.45 -7.39
N LEU A 52 18.29 -7.26 -6.33
CA LEU A 52 18.79 -8.63 -6.29
C LEU A 52 17.73 -9.68 -6.65
N LEU A 53 16.44 -9.31 -6.58
CA LEU A 53 15.35 -10.18 -6.98
C LEU A 53 15.20 -10.16 -8.51
N PRO A 54 14.85 -11.29 -9.15
CA PRO A 54 14.56 -11.31 -10.57
C PRO A 54 13.39 -10.37 -10.92
N PRO A 55 13.39 -9.74 -12.11
CA PRO A 55 12.24 -8.97 -12.59
C PRO A 55 10.96 -9.83 -12.66
N ALA A 56 9.78 -9.19 -12.52
CA ALA A 56 8.47 -9.87 -12.50
C ALA A 56 8.31 -10.90 -11.38
N THR A 57 9.13 -10.82 -10.34
CA THR A 57 8.94 -11.65 -9.14
C THR A 57 7.66 -11.25 -8.42
N LEU A 58 6.88 -12.24 -7.99
CA LEU A 58 5.84 -12.05 -6.98
C LEU A 58 6.43 -12.35 -5.59
N LEU A 59 6.61 -11.32 -4.76
CA LEU A 59 7.09 -11.42 -3.39
C LEU A 59 5.91 -11.54 -2.42
N VAL A 60 5.78 -12.68 -1.75
CA VAL A 60 4.68 -12.97 -0.83
C VAL A 60 5.11 -12.83 0.62
N CYS A 61 4.37 -12.01 1.38
CA CYS A 61 4.65 -11.66 2.76
C CYS A 61 3.52 -12.14 3.70
N ASN A 62 3.88 -12.49 4.94
CA ASN A 62 2.91 -12.79 5.99
C ASN A 62 2.53 -11.50 6.73
N ASP A 63 1.31 -11.02 6.56
CA ASP A 63 0.82 -9.76 7.13
C ASP A 63 0.27 -9.89 8.56
N THR A 64 0.51 -11.02 9.22
CA THR A 64 0.03 -11.19 10.59
C THR A 64 0.65 -10.18 11.54
N ARG A 65 -0.18 -9.63 12.42
CA ARG A 65 0.21 -8.68 13.46
C ARG A 65 0.26 -9.38 14.82
N VAL A 66 1.36 -9.16 15.54
CA VAL A 66 1.55 -9.67 16.90
C VAL A 66 0.58 -8.96 17.85
N ILE A 67 -0.09 -9.73 18.70
CA ILE A 67 -0.99 -9.19 19.73
C ILE A 67 -0.26 -9.10 21.07
N ASN A 68 -0.81 -8.29 21.99
CA ASN A 68 -0.38 -8.19 23.39
C ASN A 68 -0.70 -9.46 24.20
N ALA A 69 -0.18 -10.61 23.77
CA ALA A 69 -0.62 -11.94 24.16
C ALA A 69 -0.30 -12.35 25.60
N ARG A 70 0.51 -11.58 26.35
CA ARG A 70 0.85 -11.91 27.75
C ARG A 70 0.17 -10.96 28.71
N ILE A 71 -0.62 -11.50 29.62
CA ILE A 71 -1.33 -10.74 30.64
C ILE A 71 -0.80 -11.10 32.02
N SER A 72 -0.43 -10.09 32.82
CA SER A 72 0.04 -10.29 34.20
C SER A 72 -1.06 -10.02 35.21
N PHE A 73 -1.37 -11.03 36.03
CA PHE A 73 -2.25 -10.93 37.18
C PHE A 73 -1.43 -10.95 38.47
N TYR A 74 -1.86 -10.17 39.47
CA TYR A 74 -1.25 -10.17 40.80
C TYR A 74 -2.27 -10.64 41.83
N LYS A 75 -1.91 -11.66 42.61
CA LYS A 75 -2.73 -12.07 43.76
C LYS A 75 -2.64 -11.02 44.88
N THR A 76 -3.63 -11.01 45.77
CA THR A 76 -3.60 -10.24 47.04
C THR A 76 -2.37 -10.55 47.90
N THR A 77 -1.78 -11.74 47.72
CA THR A 77 -0.52 -12.16 48.37
C THR A 77 0.75 -11.65 47.68
N GLY A 78 0.63 -10.82 46.64
CA GLY A 78 1.74 -10.25 45.86
C GLY A 78 2.35 -11.18 44.80
N SER A 79 1.83 -12.40 44.64
CA SER A 79 2.36 -13.35 43.64
C SER A 79 1.87 -13.01 42.23
N ARG A 80 2.80 -12.84 41.28
CA ARG A 80 2.54 -12.67 39.84
C ARG A 80 2.21 -14.00 39.17
N ILE A 81 1.08 -14.04 38.46
CA ILE A 81 0.65 -15.11 37.56
C ILE A 81 0.62 -14.53 36.15
N GLU A 82 1.35 -15.15 35.23
CA GLU A 82 1.38 -14.72 33.82
C GLU A 82 0.52 -15.66 33.00
N ILE A 83 -0.39 -15.12 32.19
CA ILE A 83 -1.21 -15.89 31.26
C ILE A 83 -0.79 -15.50 29.85
N PHE A 84 -0.31 -16.48 29.08
CA PHE A 84 0.10 -16.30 27.69
C PHE A 84 -0.95 -16.93 26.78
N LEU A 85 -1.65 -16.09 26.02
CA LEU A 85 -2.66 -16.49 25.03
C LEU A 85 -1.96 -17.27 23.91
N LEU A 86 -2.51 -18.44 23.52
CA LEU A 86 -1.96 -19.25 22.43
C LEU A 86 -2.90 -19.30 21.23
N GLU A 87 -4.14 -19.70 21.48
CA GLU A 87 -5.17 -19.85 20.45
C GLU A 87 -6.57 -19.70 21.08
N PRO A 88 -7.54 -19.14 20.35
CA PRO A 88 -8.91 -19.01 20.82
C PRO A 88 -9.64 -20.37 20.82
N ILE A 89 -10.50 -20.59 21.81
CA ILE A 89 -11.33 -21.80 21.94
C ILE A 89 -12.81 -21.48 21.69
N ASP A 90 -13.32 -20.41 22.29
CA ASP A 90 -14.72 -19.99 22.13
C ASP A 90 -14.86 -18.46 22.18
N PRO A 91 -15.17 -17.81 21.04
CA PRO A 91 -15.22 -18.38 19.69
C PRO A 91 -13.86 -19.00 19.27
N ALA A 92 -13.84 -19.91 18.29
CA ALA A 92 -12.58 -20.45 17.76
C ALA A 92 -11.97 -19.59 16.64
N ASP A 93 -12.76 -18.70 16.05
CA ASP A 93 -12.31 -17.78 15.02
C ASP A 93 -11.66 -16.54 15.66
N TYR A 94 -10.48 -16.14 15.18
CA TYR A 94 -9.73 -15.02 15.75
C TYR A 94 -10.49 -13.69 15.64
N VAL A 95 -11.13 -13.40 14.49
CA VAL A 95 -11.87 -12.15 14.28
C VAL A 95 -13.06 -12.08 15.23
N LEU A 96 -13.86 -13.16 15.30
CA LEU A 96 -15.00 -13.24 16.21
C LEU A 96 -14.57 -13.16 17.68
N THR A 97 -13.44 -13.77 18.04
CA THR A 97 -12.93 -13.74 19.41
C THR A 97 -12.48 -12.35 19.81
N PHE A 98 -11.74 -11.65 18.96
CA PHE A 98 -11.32 -10.28 19.23
C PHE A 98 -12.48 -9.28 19.29
N GLN A 99 -13.57 -9.54 18.56
CA GLN A 99 -14.81 -8.77 18.61
C GLN A 99 -15.74 -9.18 19.76
N SER A 100 -15.44 -10.27 20.47
CA SER A 100 -16.29 -10.75 21.57
C SER A 100 -16.39 -9.69 22.67
N ARG A 101 -17.57 -9.65 23.30
CA ARG A 101 -17.94 -8.71 24.37
C ARG A 101 -18.32 -9.48 25.63
N GLY A 102 -17.81 -9.04 26.77
CA GLY A 102 -18.08 -9.60 28.10
C GLY A 102 -17.40 -10.94 28.43
N LYS A 103 -17.16 -11.83 27.46
CA LYS A 103 -16.45 -13.11 27.69
C LYS A 103 -15.82 -13.72 26.45
N CYS A 104 -14.78 -14.53 26.65
CA CYS A 104 -14.24 -15.47 25.67
C CYS A 104 -13.38 -16.55 26.35
N ILE A 105 -13.08 -17.64 25.64
CA ILE A 105 -12.21 -18.72 26.14
C ILE A 105 -11.00 -18.87 25.23
N TRP A 106 -9.82 -18.96 25.84
CA TRP A 106 -8.55 -19.17 25.15
C TRP A 106 -7.80 -20.36 25.72
N ASN A 107 -7.04 -21.02 24.87
CA ASN A 107 -5.98 -21.93 25.28
C ASN A 107 -4.75 -21.09 25.66
N CYS A 108 -4.21 -21.30 26.86
CA CYS A 108 -3.14 -20.46 27.40
C CYS A 108 -2.02 -21.27 28.06
N LEU A 109 -0.77 -20.78 27.99
CA LEU A 109 0.27 -21.18 28.94
C LEU A 109 0.17 -20.32 30.20
N VAL A 110 0.37 -20.94 31.37
CA VAL A 110 0.26 -20.25 32.66
C VAL A 110 1.60 -20.27 33.39
N GLY A 111 2.25 -19.12 33.46
CA GLY A 111 3.44 -18.89 34.27
C GLY A 111 3.11 -18.89 35.77
N ASN A 112 3.99 -19.47 36.59
CA ASN A 112 3.80 -19.61 38.04
C ASN A 112 2.52 -20.37 38.46
N LEU A 113 2.03 -21.29 37.63
CA LEU A 113 0.80 -22.05 37.87
C LEU A 113 0.69 -22.67 39.28
N LYS A 114 1.80 -23.12 39.88
CA LYS A 114 1.83 -23.67 41.25
C LYS A 114 1.27 -22.71 42.31
N ARG A 115 1.27 -21.39 42.04
CA ARG A 115 0.72 -20.34 42.91
C ARG A 115 -0.75 -20.03 42.62
N TRP A 116 -1.32 -20.54 41.54
CA TRP A 116 -2.74 -20.42 41.18
C TRP A 116 -3.48 -21.75 41.35
N LYS A 117 -3.83 -22.07 42.61
CA LYS A 117 -4.52 -23.32 42.96
C LYS A 117 -6.00 -23.28 42.60
N GLU A 118 -6.73 -22.28 43.11
CA GLU A 118 -8.18 -22.08 42.92
C GLU A 118 -8.53 -20.58 42.87
N GLY A 119 -9.76 -20.27 42.44
CA GLY A 119 -10.33 -18.91 42.37
C GLY A 119 -10.06 -18.18 41.05
N ALA A 120 -10.89 -17.18 40.74
CA ALA A 120 -10.65 -16.25 39.63
C ALA A 120 -9.55 -15.24 39.99
N LEU A 121 -8.77 -14.83 38.99
CA LEU A 121 -7.85 -13.70 39.09
C LEU A 121 -8.55 -12.47 38.52
N SER A 122 -8.31 -11.29 39.09
CA SER A 122 -8.91 -10.05 38.61
C SER A 122 -7.90 -8.91 38.63
N ILE A 123 -7.98 -8.02 37.65
CA ILE A 123 -7.21 -6.77 37.55
C ILE A 123 -8.13 -5.66 37.01
N GLU A 124 -7.85 -4.41 37.40
CA GLU A 124 -8.47 -3.24 36.78
C GLU A 124 -7.60 -2.75 35.62
N ILE A 125 -8.22 -2.52 34.47
CA ILE A 125 -7.56 -2.02 33.26
C ILE A 125 -8.29 -0.80 32.73
N ARG A 126 -7.59 0.04 31.95
CA ARG A 126 -8.17 1.18 31.25
C ARG A 126 -8.16 0.90 29.75
N ALA A 127 -9.28 0.40 29.23
CA ALA A 127 -9.45 0.16 27.81
C ALA A 127 -9.72 1.46 27.05
N GLU A 128 -9.28 1.54 25.80
CA GLU A 128 -9.52 2.68 24.93
C GLU A 128 -11.03 3.00 24.80
N GLY A 129 -11.38 4.29 24.78
CA GLY A 129 -12.77 4.73 24.68
C GLY A 129 -13.61 4.61 25.96
N THR A 130 -13.03 4.16 27.09
CA THR A 130 -13.73 4.06 28.38
C THR A 130 -13.41 5.24 29.31
N THR A 131 -14.43 5.71 30.04
CA THR A 131 -14.28 6.76 31.08
C THR A 131 -14.06 6.18 32.48
N THR A 132 -14.39 4.90 32.69
CA THR A 132 -14.24 4.18 33.96
C THR A 132 -13.37 2.94 33.78
N PRO A 133 -12.57 2.53 34.78
CA PRO A 133 -11.82 1.28 34.74
C PRO A 133 -12.73 0.07 34.50
N VAL A 134 -12.19 -0.93 33.81
CA VAL A 134 -12.84 -2.21 33.51
C VAL A 134 -12.16 -3.30 34.33
N THR A 135 -12.95 -4.15 34.98
CA THR A 135 -12.45 -5.29 35.74
C THR A 135 -12.31 -6.50 34.82
N LEU A 136 -11.08 -6.84 34.43
CA LEU A 136 -10.78 -8.09 33.73
C LEU A 136 -10.61 -9.22 34.73
N SER A 137 -11.32 -10.32 34.53
CA SER A 137 -11.19 -11.54 35.33
C SER A 137 -10.82 -12.76 34.48
N ALA A 138 -9.91 -13.60 34.99
CA ALA A 138 -9.49 -14.85 34.37
C ALA A 138 -9.81 -16.04 35.28
N ARG A 139 -10.51 -17.05 34.75
CA ARG A 139 -10.86 -18.29 35.44
C ARG A 139 -10.32 -19.49 34.68
N ARG A 140 -9.56 -20.32 35.39
CA ARG A 140 -9.04 -21.58 34.84
C ARG A 140 -10.17 -22.60 34.74
N LEU A 141 -10.34 -23.16 33.55
CA LEU A 141 -11.24 -24.28 33.27
C LEU A 141 -10.44 -25.59 33.33
N ASN A 142 -10.73 -26.53 32.43
CA ASN A 142 -10.05 -27.82 32.34
C ASN A 142 -8.67 -27.70 31.66
N PRO A 143 -7.69 -28.56 31.99
CA PRO A 143 -6.47 -28.72 31.19
C PRO A 143 -6.81 -29.10 29.75
N THR A 144 -6.04 -28.58 28.79
CA THR A 144 -6.09 -28.97 27.37
C THR A 144 -4.93 -29.92 27.06
N ALA A 145 -4.77 -30.36 25.80
CA ALA A 145 -3.67 -31.24 25.42
C ALA A 145 -2.29 -30.59 25.70
N GLY A 146 -1.35 -31.36 26.23
CA GLY A 146 -0.01 -30.88 26.59
C GLY A 146 0.03 -30.07 27.89
N ASN A 147 0.79 -28.96 27.89
CA ASN A 147 1.01 -28.09 29.08
C ASN A 147 0.12 -26.83 29.09
N ALA A 148 -0.89 -26.76 28.23
CA ALA A 148 -1.77 -25.61 28.11
C ALA A 148 -3.05 -25.79 28.96
N HIS A 149 -3.73 -24.67 29.22
CA HIS A 149 -4.94 -24.61 30.03
C HIS A 149 -6.00 -23.76 29.32
N ALA A 150 -7.26 -24.22 29.31
CA ALA A 150 -8.37 -23.38 28.90
C ALA A 150 -8.64 -22.32 29.98
N ILE A 151 -8.57 -21.04 29.60
CA ILE A 151 -8.82 -19.90 30.47
C ILE A 151 -10.03 -19.14 29.92
N GLU A 152 -11.05 -18.98 30.77
CA GLU A 152 -12.18 -18.10 30.52
C GLU A 152 -11.84 -16.69 30.99
N PHE A 153 -11.88 -15.72 30.07
CA PHE A 153 -11.78 -14.30 30.36
C PHE A 153 -13.17 -13.69 30.41
N THR A 154 -13.41 -12.83 31.40
CA THR A 154 -14.66 -12.09 31.57
C THR A 154 -14.36 -10.64 31.97
N TRP A 155 -15.17 -9.69 31.53
CA TRP A 155 -15.01 -8.28 31.90
C TRP A 155 -16.37 -7.57 32.01
N ASP A 156 -16.41 -6.53 32.85
CA ASP A 156 -17.63 -5.90 33.34
C ASP A 156 -18.11 -4.69 32.51
N ASN A 157 -17.66 -4.56 31.27
CA ASN A 157 -18.10 -3.52 30.34
C ASN A 157 -18.50 -4.10 28.96
N PRO A 158 -19.79 -4.05 28.58
CA PRO A 158 -20.28 -4.63 27.32
C PRO A 158 -19.89 -3.84 26.07
N ASP A 159 -19.40 -2.60 26.21
CA ASP A 159 -18.95 -1.78 25.09
C ASP A 159 -17.50 -2.07 24.68
N VAL A 160 -16.76 -2.76 25.54
CA VAL A 160 -15.35 -3.11 25.34
C VAL A 160 -15.24 -4.48 24.68
N THR A 161 -14.46 -4.54 23.59
CA THR A 161 -14.13 -5.78 22.89
C THR A 161 -12.93 -6.47 23.52
N PHE A 162 -12.78 -7.78 23.30
CA PHE A 162 -11.60 -8.50 23.78
C PHE A 162 -10.28 -7.96 23.20
N ALA A 163 -10.29 -7.46 21.96
CA ALA A 163 -9.12 -6.76 21.39
C ALA A 163 -8.66 -5.60 22.28
N SER A 164 -9.60 -4.75 22.71
CA SER A 164 -9.31 -3.61 23.59
C SER A 164 -8.84 -4.05 24.97
N VAL A 165 -9.34 -5.18 25.47
CA VAL A 165 -8.88 -5.80 26.72
C VAL A 165 -7.43 -6.25 26.60
N VAL A 166 -7.08 -6.99 25.56
CA VAL A 166 -5.72 -7.50 25.34
C VAL A 166 -4.74 -6.36 25.11
N ASP A 167 -5.13 -5.35 24.31
CA ASP A 167 -4.30 -4.17 24.05
C ASP A 167 -4.00 -3.40 25.34
N ALA A 168 -4.97 -3.28 26.26
CA ALA A 168 -4.79 -2.55 27.52
C ALA A 168 -4.15 -3.36 28.67
N ALA A 169 -4.40 -4.68 28.73
CA ALA A 169 -3.98 -5.54 29.82
C ALA A 169 -2.66 -6.28 29.55
N GLY A 170 -2.35 -6.47 28.27
CA GLY A 170 -1.26 -7.33 27.84
C GLY A 170 -0.01 -6.57 27.42
N PHE A 171 1.04 -7.35 27.13
CA PHE A 171 2.29 -6.87 26.53
C PHE A 171 2.79 -7.85 25.47
N ILE A 172 3.68 -7.39 24.59
CA ILE A 172 4.20 -8.18 23.47
C ILE A 172 5.02 -9.37 23.98
N PRO A 173 4.71 -10.61 23.53
CA PRO A 173 5.53 -11.77 23.82
C PRO A 173 6.83 -11.76 22.98
N ILE A 174 7.95 -11.37 23.61
CA ILE A 174 9.26 -11.50 22.96
C ILE A 174 9.87 -12.90 23.15
N PRO A 175 10.68 -13.39 22.19
CA PRO A 175 11.33 -14.70 22.30
C PRO A 175 12.24 -14.82 23.53
N PRO A 176 12.25 -15.99 24.21
CA PRO A 176 13.02 -16.18 25.45
C PRO A 176 14.53 -16.06 25.26
N TYR A 177 15.05 -16.30 24.05
CA TYR A 177 16.47 -16.18 23.74
C TYR A 177 16.98 -14.73 23.71
N LEU A 178 16.10 -13.73 23.65
CA LEU A 178 16.51 -12.31 23.76
C LEU A 178 16.99 -11.95 25.17
N LYS A 179 16.67 -12.77 26.19
CA LYS A 179 17.14 -12.63 27.58
C LYS A 179 16.90 -11.23 28.19
N ARG A 180 15.79 -10.59 27.81
CA ARG A 180 15.27 -9.35 28.42
C ARG A 180 13.76 -9.44 28.61
N GLU A 181 13.19 -8.51 29.37
CA GLU A 181 11.73 -8.32 29.44
C GLU A 181 11.23 -7.53 28.22
N SER A 182 9.92 -7.58 27.98
CA SER A 182 9.29 -6.76 26.94
C SER A 182 9.30 -5.30 27.35
N GLU A 183 9.60 -4.43 26.39
CA GLU A 183 9.68 -2.98 26.52
C GLU A 183 8.60 -2.33 25.64
N GLU A 184 8.29 -1.05 25.90
CA GLU A 184 7.23 -0.33 25.17
C GLU A 184 7.53 -0.21 23.67
N CYS A 185 8.81 -0.06 23.30
CA CYS A 185 9.23 -0.01 21.90
C CYS A 185 8.98 -1.31 21.13
N ASP A 186 8.82 -2.47 21.81
CA ASP A 186 8.55 -3.76 21.16
C ASP A 186 7.19 -3.79 20.45
N ASN A 187 6.26 -2.90 20.84
CA ASN A 187 4.97 -2.73 20.15
C ASN A 187 5.15 -2.36 18.66
N ASP A 188 6.25 -1.67 18.34
CA ASP A 188 6.61 -1.24 16.98
C ASP A 188 7.82 -2.02 16.43
N ASP A 189 8.80 -2.35 17.28
CA ASP A 189 10.02 -3.07 16.92
C ASP A 189 9.79 -4.53 16.59
N TYR A 190 8.83 -5.17 17.26
CA TYR A 190 8.47 -6.56 17.00
C TYR A 190 7.26 -6.69 16.07
N GLN A 191 7.17 -5.80 15.07
CA GLN A 191 6.17 -5.81 14.01
C GLN A 191 6.79 -5.50 12.66
N THR A 192 6.24 -6.10 11.60
CA THR A 192 6.58 -5.73 10.22
C THR A 192 5.80 -4.47 9.83
N VAL A 193 6.35 -3.66 8.93
CA VAL A 193 5.71 -2.42 8.45
C VAL A 193 4.42 -2.66 7.66
N TYR A 194 4.17 -3.91 7.27
CA TYR A 194 2.97 -4.35 6.53
C TYR A 194 2.04 -5.23 7.37
N ALA A 195 2.26 -5.33 8.69
CA ALA A 195 1.44 -6.12 9.60
C ALA A 195 0.05 -5.50 9.81
N ASP A 196 -0.99 -6.26 9.49
CA ASP A 196 -2.39 -5.83 9.51
C ASP A 196 -3.27 -6.78 10.34
N ALA A 197 -3.25 -8.08 10.00
CA ALA A 197 -4.14 -9.08 10.57
C ALA A 197 -3.76 -9.50 12.01
N LYS A 198 -4.43 -8.92 13.02
CA LYS A 198 -4.23 -9.24 14.45
C LYS A 198 -4.53 -10.71 14.76
N GLY A 199 -3.57 -11.42 15.36
CA GLY A 199 -3.81 -12.75 15.92
C GLY A 199 -2.56 -13.59 16.24
N SER A 200 -1.38 -13.16 15.82
CA SER A 200 -0.16 -13.93 16.05
C SER A 200 0.45 -13.68 17.43
N VAL A 201 1.10 -14.69 18.01
CA VAL A 201 1.89 -14.55 19.24
C VAL A 201 3.39 -14.35 18.97
N ALA A 202 3.80 -14.33 17.71
CA ALA A 202 5.17 -14.06 17.29
C ALA A 202 5.20 -13.34 15.95
N ALA A 203 6.17 -12.45 15.77
CA ALA A 203 6.33 -11.72 14.51
C ALA A 203 6.84 -12.66 13.40
N PRO A 204 6.44 -12.45 12.14
CA PRO A 204 7.13 -13.04 10.98
C PRO A 204 8.49 -12.36 10.81
N THR A 205 9.47 -12.78 11.61
CA THR A 205 10.72 -12.05 11.88
C THR A 205 11.58 -11.74 10.66
N ALA A 206 11.55 -12.56 9.60
CA ALA A 206 12.20 -12.26 8.33
C ALA A 206 11.71 -10.96 7.69
N GLY A 207 10.48 -10.55 8.00
CA GLY A 207 9.86 -9.32 7.53
C GLY A 207 10.27 -8.05 8.28
N LEU A 208 11.00 -8.16 9.39
CA LEU A 208 11.35 -7.00 10.23
C LEU A 208 12.35 -6.04 9.58
N HIS A 209 13.07 -6.50 8.55
CA HIS A 209 14.05 -5.68 7.82
C HIS A 209 13.43 -4.80 6.75
N PHE A 210 12.17 -5.04 6.37
CA PHE A 210 11.50 -4.23 5.37
C PHE A 210 11.10 -2.88 5.96
N THR A 211 11.34 -1.83 5.19
CA THR A 211 10.90 -0.46 5.45
C THR A 211 10.01 -0.01 4.29
N PRO A 212 9.26 1.10 4.44
CA PRO A 212 8.50 1.68 3.32
C PRO A 212 9.37 1.91 2.07
N GLU A 213 10.59 2.40 2.25
CA GLU A 213 11.52 2.68 1.15
C GLU A 213 11.90 1.40 0.38
N VAL A 214 12.13 0.28 1.08
CA VAL A 214 12.39 -1.01 0.42
C VAL A 214 11.16 -1.46 -0.39
N PHE A 215 9.94 -1.18 0.07
CA PHE A 215 8.74 -1.49 -0.73
C PHE A 215 8.62 -0.62 -1.97
N ASP A 216 8.90 0.68 -1.85
CA ASP A 216 8.89 1.58 -3.00
C ASP A 216 9.90 1.13 -4.06
N ASP A 217 11.10 0.74 -3.63
CA ASP A 217 12.13 0.20 -4.52
C ASP A 217 11.74 -1.15 -5.14
N LEU A 218 11.04 -2.03 -4.42
CA LEU A 218 10.50 -3.27 -4.99
C LEU A 218 9.54 -2.95 -6.15
N TYR A 219 8.63 -2.00 -5.97
CA TYR A 219 7.71 -1.59 -7.03
C TYR A 219 8.45 -0.97 -8.22
N ALA A 220 9.48 -0.15 -7.96
CA ALA A 220 10.32 0.42 -9.02
C ALA A 220 11.06 -0.66 -9.85
N HIS A 221 11.41 -1.80 -9.23
CA HIS A 221 12.06 -2.94 -9.90
C HIS A 221 11.06 -3.93 -10.53
N ASN A 222 9.80 -3.55 -10.70
CA ASN A 222 8.74 -4.41 -11.25
C ASN A 222 8.58 -5.72 -10.46
N ILE A 223 8.69 -5.62 -9.13
CA ILE A 223 8.42 -6.72 -8.20
C ILE A 223 7.06 -6.47 -7.59
N GLU A 224 6.15 -7.42 -7.80
CA GLU A 224 4.85 -7.36 -7.19
C GLU A 224 4.88 -7.89 -5.76
N VAL A 225 4.05 -7.33 -4.89
CA VAL A 225 3.90 -7.82 -3.52
C VAL A 225 2.52 -8.46 -3.33
N GLY A 226 2.49 -9.64 -2.74
CA GLY A 226 1.30 -10.35 -2.29
C GLY A 226 1.29 -10.53 -0.79
N LYS A 227 0.11 -10.53 -0.16
CA LYS A 227 -0.04 -10.74 1.28
C LYS A 227 -0.90 -11.97 1.57
N LEU A 228 -0.44 -12.78 2.52
CA LEU A 228 -1.21 -13.84 3.16
C LEU A 228 -1.14 -13.65 4.67
N THR A 229 -2.02 -14.29 5.41
CA THR A 229 -1.96 -14.30 6.87
C THR A 229 -1.71 -15.71 7.36
N LEU A 230 -0.69 -15.92 8.19
CA LEU A 230 -0.54 -17.13 9.00
C LEU A 230 -0.29 -16.70 10.45
N HIS A 231 -1.20 -17.09 11.34
CA HIS A 231 -1.07 -16.79 12.77
C HIS A 231 -0.11 -17.78 13.41
N VAL A 232 1.01 -17.25 13.90
CA VAL A 232 2.05 -18.05 14.54
C VAL A 232 1.61 -18.36 15.96
N GLY A 233 1.57 -19.65 16.30
CA GLY A 233 1.18 -20.15 17.61
C GLY A 233 2.34 -20.29 18.60
N ALA A 234 2.03 -20.80 19.80
CA ALA A 234 2.98 -21.01 20.90
C ALA A 234 4.16 -21.94 20.56
N GLY A 235 3.96 -22.83 19.59
CA GLY A 235 4.90 -23.83 19.15
C GLY A 235 6.23 -23.30 18.65
N THR A 236 6.21 -22.08 18.10
CA THR A 236 7.38 -21.41 17.51
C THR A 236 8.49 -21.13 18.52
N PHE A 237 8.17 -21.11 19.82
CA PHE A 237 9.17 -20.94 20.89
C PHE A 237 9.71 -22.26 21.47
N GLN A 238 9.28 -23.41 20.96
CA GLN A 238 9.67 -24.71 21.49
C GLN A 238 10.78 -25.35 20.65
N PRO A 239 11.97 -25.60 21.22
CA PRO A 239 13.00 -26.35 20.52
C PRO A 239 12.57 -27.81 20.32
N VAL A 240 13.10 -28.46 19.30
CA VAL A 240 12.92 -29.90 19.09
C VAL A 240 13.68 -30.63 20.20
N LYS A 241 12.96 -31.43 20.99
CA LYS A 241 13.53 -32.18 22.13
C LYS A 241 13.73 -33.66 21.85
N SER A 242 13.19 -34.17 20.74
CA SER A 242 13.33 -35.55 20.32
C SER A 242 14.64 -35.77 19.56
N GLU A 243 15.18 -36.99 19.60
CA GLU A 243 16.37 -37.36 18.83
C GLU A 243 16.09 -37.34 17.32
N ASN A 244 14.96 -37.93 16.92
CA ASN A 244 14.50 -37.96 15.54
C ASN A 244 13.36 -36.97 15.32
N ILE A 245 13.28 -36.43 14.10
CA ILE A 245 12.20 -35.50 13.74
C ILE A 245 10.84 -36.20 13.60
N GLY A 246 10.83 -37.51 13.38
CA GLY A 246 9.61 -38.34 13.33
C GLY A 246 8.80 -38.31 14.64
N ASP A 247 9.48 -38.10 15.77
CA ASP A 247 8.90 -38.08 17.10
C ASP A 247 8.49 -36.67 17.55
N HIS A 248 8.79 -35.64 16.74
CA HIS A 248 8.42 -34.26 17.02
C HIS A 248 7.06 -33.93 16.41
N PRO A 249 6.02 -33.65 17.21
CA PRO A 249 4.75 -33.16 16.69
C PRO A 249 4.90 -31.71 16.23
N MET A 250 4.57 -31.44 14.97
CA MET A 250 4.47 -30.08 14.45
C MET A 250 3.22 -29.41 15.01
N HIS A 251 3.36 -28.14 15.37
CA HIS A 251 2.24 -27.32 15.76
C HIS A 251 1.42 -26.94 14.54
N THR A 252 0.10 -27.05 14.68
CA THR A 252 -0.87 -26.62 13.69
C THR A 252 -1.00 -25.10 13.73
N GLU A 253 -0.88 -24.46 12.58
CA GLU A 253 -1.05 -23.02 12.42
C GLU A 253 -2.22 -22.74 11.49
N SER A 254 -3.05 -21.77 11.84
CA SER A 254 -4.15 -21.29 10.99
C SER A 254 -3.63 -20.22 10.04
N PHE A 255 -4.09 -20.28 8.79
CA PHE A 255 -3.75 -19.31 7.78
C PHE A 255 -4.95 -18.94 6.91
N SER A 256 -4.88 -17.76 6.31
CA SER A 256 -5.83 -17.28 5.33
C SER A 256 -5.16 -16.69 4.10
N VAL A 257 -5.73 -16.98 2.93
CA VAL A 257 -5.25 -16.48 1.63
C VAL A 257 -6.44 -15.93 0.85
N ASN A 258 -6.34 -14.69 0.39
CA ASN A 258 -7.38 -14.10 -0.45
C ASN A 258 -7.41 -14.80 -1.83
N ARG A 259 -8.61 -14.95 -2.38
CA ARG A 259 -8.83 -15.50 -3.72
C ARG A 259 -8.04 -14.76 -4.80
N ASP A 260 -7.87 -13.45 -4.68
CA ASP A 260 -7.04 -12.65 -5.59
C ASP A 260 -5.58 -13.14 -5.61
N LEU A 261 -4.98 -13.35 -4.44
CA LEU A 261 -3.62 -13.88 -4.34
C LEU A 261 -3.54 -15.29 -4.93
N ILE A 262 -4.54 -16.15 -4.72
CA ILE A 262 -4.59 -17.49 -5.35
C ILE A 262 -4.55 -17.38 -6.88
N ARG A 263 -5.29 -16.45 -7.47
CA ARG A 263 -5.28 -16.21 -8.93
C ARG A 263 -3.96 -15.66 -9.42
N ARG A 264 -3.34 -14.74 -8.68
CA ARG A 264 -1.99 -14.22 -8.99
C ARG A 264 -0.94 -15.33 -8.92
N LEU A 265 -1.02 -16.21 -7.91
CA LEU A 265 -0.15 -17.39 -7.80
C LEU A 265 -0.32 -18.36 -9.00
N ILE A 266 -1.55 -18.56 -9.47
CA ILE A 266 -1.83 -19.35 -10.68
C ILE A 266 -1.18 -18.69 -11.90
N ALA A 267 -1.38 -17.39 -12.10
CA ALA A 267 -0.81 -16.63 -13.21
C ALA A 267 0.72 -16.67 -13.19
N GLN A 268 1.34 -16.48 -12.01
CA GLN A 268 2.80 -16.55 -11.82
C GLN A 268 3.35 -17.91 -12.26
N LYS A 269 2.69 -19.01 -11.83
CA LYS A 269 3.10 -20.37 -12.20
C LYS A 269 2.87 -20.68 -13.67
N GLN A 270 1.81 -20.16 -14.29
CA GLN A 270 1.56 -20.29 -15.72
C GLN A 270 2.59 -19.54 -16.56
N ALA A 271 2.97 -18.33 -16.14
CA ALA A 271 3.99 -17.51 -16.81
C ALA A 271 5.41 -18.09 -16.63
N GLY A 272 5.61 -18.94 -15.61
CA GLY A 272 6.93 -19.45 -15.28
C GLY A 272 7.84 -18.40 -14.66
N GLU A 273 7.25 -17.36 -14.06
CA GLU A 273 7.96 -16.28 -13.40
C GLU A 273 8.29 -16.67 -11.93
N PRO A 274 9.33 -16.07 -11.32
CA PRO A 274 9.77 -16.48 -9.98
C PRO A 274 8.78 -16.11 -8.87
N LEU A 275 8.57 -17.01 -7.92
CA LEU A 275 7.81 -16.74 -6.69
C LEU A 275 8.77 -16.62 -5.50
N ALA A 276 8.79 -15.46 -4.87
CA ALA A 276 9.58 -15.21 -3.66
C ALA A 276 8.71 -15.25 -2.40
N ALA A 277 9.23 -15.82 -1.32
CA ALA A 277 8.55 -15.87 -0.03
C ALA A 277 9.38 -15.18 1.07
N VAL A 278 8.73 -14.33 1.86
CA VAL A 278 9.35 -13.69 3.03
C VAL A 278 9.08 -14.52 4.28
N GLY A 279 10.12 -15.20 4.76
CA GLY A 279 10.10 -16.00 5.97
C GLY A 279 9.48 -17.38 5.82
N THR A 280 9.78 -18.23 6.79
CA THR A 280 9.35 -19.64 6.83
C THR A 280 7.83 -19.78 6.96
N THR A 281 7.13 -18.83 7.59
CA THR A 281 5.66 -18.84 7.70
C THR A 281 4.99 -18.68 6.34
N SER A 282 5.51 -17.78 5.50
CA SER A 282 4.99 -17.59 4.13
C SER A 282 5.28 -18.83 3.29
N VAL A 283 6.47 -19.40 3.45
CA VAL A 283 6.84 -20.67 2.79
C VAL A 283 5.89 -21.80 3.16
N ARG A 284 5.65 -22.06 4.45
CA ARG A 284 4.75 -23.13 4.90
C ARG A 284 3.34 -22.94 4.35
N THR A 285 2.85 -21.70 4.32
CA THR A 285 1.53 -21.40 3.76
C THR A 285 1.48 -21.70 2.27
N LEU A 286 2.42 -21.15 1.50
CA LEU A 286 2.48 -21.33 0.04
C LEU A 286 2.62 -22.79 -0.34
N GLU A 287 3.55 -23.51 0.29
CA GLU A 287 3.77 -24.94 0.01
C GLU A 287 2.62 -25.83 0.51
N SER A 288 1.75 -25.35 1.39
CA SER A 288 0.53 -26.08 1.81
C SER A 288 -0.58 -26.00 0.75
N LEU A 289 -0.66 -24.93 -0.03
CA LEU A 289 -1.76 -24.71 -0.99
C LEU A 289 -1.91 -25.86 -2.01
N PRO A 290 -0.85 -26.37 -2.66
CA PRO A 290 -1.02 -27.43 -3.64
C PRO A 290 -1.53 -28.75 -3.05
N TYR A 291 -1.30 -29.00 -1.76
CA TYR A 291 -1.84 -30.18 -1.06
C TYR A 291 -3.32 -30.01 -0.72
N LEU A 292 -3.71 -28.83 -0.22
CA LEU A 292 -5.12 -28.48 -0.03
C LEU A 292 -5.90 -28.56 -1.34
N GLY A 293 -5.37 -27.99 -2.43
CA GLY A 293 -5.99 -28.07 -3.74
C GLY A 293 -6.17 -29.50 -4.24
N ALA A 294 -5.18 -30.36 -3.98
CA ALA A 294 -5.27 -31.79 -4.29
C ALA A 294 -6.37 -32.50 -3.49
N ALA A 295 -6.48 -32.20 -2.19
CA ALA A 295 -7.51 -32.74 -1.31
C ALA A 295 -8.91 -32.31 -1.77
N ILE A 296 -9.09 -31.02 -2.03
CA ILE A 296 -10.34 -30.42 -2.56
C ILE A 296 -10.74 -31.08 -3.89
N ALA A 297 -9.78 -31.29 -4.80
CA ALA A 297 -10.05 -31.95 -6.08
C ALA A 297 -10.54 -33.40 -5.92
N ARG A 298 -10.18 -34.08 -4.82
CA ARG A 298 -10.66 -35.42 -4.45
C ARG A 298 -11.96 -35.40 -3.62
N GLY A 299 -12.49 -34.21 -3.30
CA GLY A 299 -13.69 -34.03 -2.48
C GLY A 299 -13.45 -34.02 -0.97
N ASP A 300 -12.20 -33.89 -0.53
CA ASP A 300 -11.86 -33.66 0.87
C ASP A 300 -11.82 -32.15 1.16
N GLU A 301 -12.74 -31.70 2.00
CA GLU A 301 -12.91 -30.30 2.38
C GLU A 301 -12.55 -30.03 3.85
N SER A 302 -11.66 -30.86 4.43
CA SER A 302 -11.18 -30.71 5.82
C SER A 302 -10.40 -29.41 6.07
N MET A 303 -9.86 -28.77 5.03
CA MET A 303 -9.07 -27.53 5.10
C MET A 303 -7.87 -27.62 6.05
N HIS A 304 -7.24 -28.79 6.09
CA HIS A 304 -6.06 -29.06 6.90
C HIS A 304 -4.98 -29.76 6.07
N VAL A 305 -3.71 -29.39 6.27
CA VAL A 305 -2.55 -30.13 5.74
C VAL A 305 -1.82 -30.81 6.88
N ASP A 306 -1.75 -32.13 6.82
CA ASP A 306 -1.12 -32.95 7.84
C ASP A 306 0.42 -32.88 7.78
N GLN A 307 1.06 -33.12 8.93
CA GLN A 307 2.51 -33.00 9.09
C GLN A 307 3.35 -33.74 8.05
N TRP A 308 2.97 -34.95 7.67
CA TRP A 308 3.74 -35.82 6.78
C TRP A 308 3.15 -35.95 5.38
N GLU A 309 2.08 -35.20 5.08
CA GLU A 309 1.31 -35.34 3.84
C GLU A 309 2.19 -35.15 2.59
N ALA A 310 3.11 -34.19 2.65
CA ALA A 310 4.06 -33.88 1.58
C ALA A 310 4.98 -35.03 1.16
N TYR A 311 5.14 -36.06 2.00
CA TYR A 311 5.98 -37.23 1.76
C TYR A 311 5.21 -38.50 1.40
N SER A 312 3.87 -38.42 1.32
CA SER A 312 3.02 -39.55 0.92
C SER A 312 3.05 -39.77 -0.59
N ALA A 313 2.87 -41.02 -1.05
CA ALA A 313 2.80 -41.34 -2.48
C ALA A 313 1.54 -40.72 -3.16
N GLU A 314 0.48 -40.50 -2.39
CA GLU A 314 -0.82 -39.98 -2.85
C GLU A 314 -0.80 -38.47 -3.11
N SER A 315 0.13 -37.74 -2.49
CA SER A 315 0.24 -36.28 -2.61
C SER A 315 0.86 -35.79 -3.93
N SER A 316 1.35 -36.72 -4.76
CA SER A 316 2.18 -36.44 -5.95
C SER A 316 1.44 -36.43 -7.29
N SER A 317 0.11 -36.63 -7.32
CA SER A 317 -0.62 -36.91 -8.58
C SER A 317 -1.16 -35.69 -9.32
N ILE A 318 -1.48 -34.59 -8.63
CA ILE A 318 -2.06 -33.39 -9.26
C ILE A 318 -0.99 -32.35 -9.59
N ASP A 319 -1.13 -31.71 -10.76
CA ASP A 319 -0.29 -30.57 -11.12
C ASP A 319 -0.53 -29.38 -10.17
N THR A 320 0.49 -28.54 -9.95
CA THR A 320 0.40 -27.39 -9.03
C THR A 320 -0.62 -26.37 -9.50
N ILE A 321 -0.68 -26.04 -10.79
CA ILE A 321 -1.64 -25.07 -11.33
C ILE A 321 -3.05 -25.64 -11.21
N GLU A 322 -3.23 -26.94 -11.49
CA GLU A 322 -4.51 -27.62 -11.35
C GLU A 322 -5.00 -27.63 -9.89
N ALA A 323 -4.11 -27.90 -8.93
CA ALA A 323 -4.43 -27.85 -7.51
C ALA A 323 -4.86 -26.44 -7.06
N LEU A 324 -4.12 -25.40 -7.42
CA LEU A 324 -4.51 -24.01 -7.09
C LEU A 324 -5.84 -23.62 -7.76
N THR A 325 -6.06 -24.08 -8.99
CA THR A 325 -7.33 -23.87 -9.71
C THR A 325 -8.50 -24.57 -9.00
N ALA A 326 -8.28 -25.73 -8.41
CA ALA A 326 -9.29 -26.42 -7.61
C ALA A 326 -9.70 -25.60 -6.38
N ILE A 327 -8.74 -24.93 -5.72
CA ILE A 327 -9.02 -23.98 -4.62
C ILE A 327 -9.86 -22.80 -5.13
N ASP A 328 -9.46 -22.16 -6.23
CA ASP A 328 -10.19 -21.01 -6.80
C ASP A 328 -11.65 -21.37 -7.14
N ARG A 329 -11.85 -22.54 -7.77
CA ARG A 329 -13.20 -23.06 -8.08
C ARG A 329 -14.01 -23.39 -6.83
N TRP A 330 -13.37 -23.96 -5.80
CA TRP A 330 -14.04 -24.26 -4.54
C TRP A 330 -14.48 -22.98 -3.83
N LEU A 331 -13.64 -21.95 -3.80
CA LEU A 331 -13.99 -20.64 -3.26
C LEU A 331 -15.17 -20.03 -4.01
N GLU A 332 -15.17 -20.09 -5.34
CA GLU A 332 -16.29 -19.64 -6.16
C GLU A 332 -17.59 -20.38 -5.86
N LYS A 333 -17.54 -21.71 -5.85
CA LYS A 333 -18.69 -22.59 -5.60
C LYS A 333 -19.31 -22.34 -4.23
N ASN A 334 -18.48 -22.02 -3.23
CA ASN A 334 -18.92 -21.75 -1.86
C ASN A 334 -19.16 -20.27 -1.57
N ASN A 335 -19.09 -19.39 -2.58
CA ASN A 335 -19.24 -17.95 -2.44
C ASN A 335 -18.33 -17.35 -1.35
N LYS A 336 -17.06 -17.74 -1.37
CA LYS A 336 -16.02 -17.27 -0.44
C LYS A 336 -14.95 -16.49 -1.21
N THR A 337 -14.50 -15.39 -0.61
CA THR A 337 -13.40 -14.55 -1.11
C THR A 337 -12.07 -14.86 -0.43
N ILE A 338 -12.09 -15.59 0.68
CA ILE A 338 -10.91 -15.95 1.48
C ILE A 338 -10.92 -17.47 1.72
N LEU A 339 -9.78 -18.11 1.44
CA LEU A 339 -9.48 -19.45 1.91
C LEU A 339 -9.01 -19.35 3.36
N THR A 340 -9.70 -20.02 4.28
CA THR A 340 -9.24 -20.22 5.67
C THR A 340 -8.94 -21.69 5.87
N ALA A 341 -7.71 -22.00 6.27
CA ALA A 341 -7.24 -23.37 6.44
C ALA A 341 -6.20 -23.45 7.57
N SER A 342 -5.69 -24.65 7.83
CA SER A 342 -4.61 -24.86 8.79
C SER A 342 -3.54 -25.82 8.25
N THR A 343 -2.33 -25.70 8.76
CA THR A 343 -1.21 -26.55 8.34
C THR A 343 -0.34 -26.99 9.51
N ALA A 344 -0.01 -28.27 9.54
CA ALA A 344 1.03 -28.85 10.38
C ALA A 344 2.25 -29.27 9.54
N ILE A 345 2.34 -28.87 8.26
CA ILE A 345 3.32 -29.38 7.29
C ILE A 345 4.76 -29.34 7.83
N MET A 346 5.46 -30.47 7.71
CA MET A 346 6.90 -30.59 7.93
C MET A 346 7.65 -30.36 6.62
N ILE A 347 8.62 -29.45 6.62
CA ILE A 347 9.55 -29.24 5.50
C ILE A 347 10.96 -29.57 5.98
N ALA A 348 11.47 -30.70 5.51
CA ALA A 348 12.77 -31.26 5.85
C ALA A 348 13.45 -31.84 4.60
N PRO A 349 14.79 -32.06 4.61
CA PRO A 349 15.52 -32.56 3.45
C PRO A 349 14.84 -33.72 2.74
N GLY A 350 14.76 -33.63 1.40
CA GLY A 350 13.95 -34.51 0.57
C GLY A 350 12.53 -33.98 0.28
N PHE A 351 12.18 -32.78 0.76
CA PHE A 351 10.93 -32.11 0.40
C PHE A 351 10.89 -31.76 -1.10
N ARG A 352 9.73 -31.94 -1.73
CA ARG A 352 9.47 -31.53 -3.10
C ARG A 352 8.85 -30.13 -3.13
N TRP A 353 9.66 -29.13 -3.43
CA TRP A 353 9.21 -27.75 -3.61
C TRP A 353 8.29 -27.60 -4.82
N ARG A 354 7.13 -26.96 -4.62
CA ARG A 354 6.11 -26.77 -5.67
C ARG A 354 5.85 -25.30 -5.96
N MET A 355 6.08 -24.42 -4.99
CA MET A 355 5.68 -23.01 -5.05
C MET A 355 6.87 -22.06 -4.97
N VAL A 356 7.71 -22.16 -3.95
CA VAL A 356 8.71 -21.12 -3.65
C VAL A 356 9.99 -21.34 -4.47
N ASP A 357 10.39 -20.29 -5.20
CA ASP A 357 11.61 -20.28 -6.02
C ASP A 357 12.74 -19.46 -5.36
N VAL A 358 12.37 -18.45 -4.57
CA VAL A 358 13.28 -17.55 -3.83
C VAL A 358 12.79 -17.39 -2.39
N MET A 359 13.70 -17.41 -1.42
CA MET A 359 13.37 -17.24 0.00
C MET A 359 14.18 -16.10 0.61
N VAL A 360 13.48 -15.10 1.15
CA VAL A 360 14.06 -14.07 2.01
C VAL A 360 13.80 -14.51 3.45
N THR A 361 14.85 -14.70 4.25
CA THR A 361 14.70 -15.20 5.62
C THR A 361 15.77 -14.67 6.56
N ASN A 362 15.71 -14.97 7.84
CA ASN A 362 16.78 -14.73 8.81
C ASN A 362 17.54 -16.03 9.11
N PHE A 363 18.50 -15.97 10.04
CA PHE A 363 19.15 -17.17 10.57
C PHE A 363 18.34 -17.77 11.71
N HIS A 364 18.33 -19.10 11.79
CA HIS A 364 17.45 -19.84 12.71
C HIS A 364 18.23 -20.56 13.80
N GLN A 365 17.58 -20.87 14.92
CA GLN A 365 18.22 -21.60 16.01
C GLN A 365 18.76 -22.97 15.54
N PRO A 366 19.90 -23.44 16.11
CA PRO A 366 20.33 -24.81 15.91
C PRO A 366 19.26 -25.80 16.39
N GLN A 367 19.26 -26.99 15.81
CA GLN A 367 18.34 -28.07 16.18
C GLN A 367 16.85 -27.65 16.09
N SER A 368 16.50 -26.89 15.04
CA SER A 368 15.15 -26.39 14.81
C SER A 368 14.56 -26.87 13.49
N THR A 369 13.23 -26.95 13.44
CA THR A 369 12.49 -27.30 12.21
C THR A 369 12.65 -26.24 11.11
N LEU A 370 12.93 -24.99 11.49
CA LEU A 370 13.20 -23.91 10.55
C LEU A 370 14.55 -24.11 9.84
N LEU A 371 15.56 -24.63 10.55
CA LEU A 371 16.84 -24.99 9.94
C LEU A 371 16.71 -26.20 8.99
N LEU A 372 15.86 -27.17 9.31
CA LEU A 372 15.51 -28.26 8.39
C LEU A 372 14.90 -27.72 7.08
N LEU A 373 14.00 -26.73 7.17
CA LEU A 373 13.40 -26.08 6.02
C LEU A 373 14.46 -25.38 5.15
N VAL A 374 15.34 -24.58 5.75
CA VAL A 374 16.45 -23.91 5.04
C VAL A 374 17.37 -24.94 4.39
N SER A 375 17.73 -26.01 5.10
CA SER A 375 18.52 -27.10 4.54
C SER A 375 17.82 -27.78 3.36
N SER A 376 16.50 -27.99 3.46
CA SER A 376 15.74 -28.58 2.37
C SER A 376 15.62 -27.67 1.15
N PHE A 377 15.65 -26.35 1.35
CA PHE A 377 15.59 -25.37 0.27
C PHE A 377 16.91 -25.26 -0.48
N LEU A 378 18.03 -25.22 0.25
CA LEU A 378 19.37 -25.11 -0.32
C LEU A 378 19.92 -26.45 -0.85
N GLY A 379 19.43 -27.58 -0.33
CA GLY A 379 19.86 -28.90 -0.74
C GLY A 379 21.30 -29.25 -0.32
N GLU A 380 21.90 -30.16 -1.08
CA GLU A 380 23.24 -30.70 -0.82
C GLU A 380 24.18 -30.46 -2.01
N ARG A 381 25.47 -30.27 -1.72
CA ARG A 381 26.55 -30.22 -2.69
C ARG A 381 27.65 -31.18 -2.28
N ASN A 382 28.06 -32.05 -3.21
CA ASN A 382 29.07 -33.10 -2.94
C ASN A 382 28.71 -34.00 -1.73
N GLY A 383 27.42 -34.22 -1.48
CA GLY A 383 26.92 -35.01 -0.34
C GLY A 383 26.96 -34.28 1.01
N LEU A 384 27.20 -32.96 1.01
CA LEU A 384 27.18 -32.12 2.22
C LEU A 384 26.06 -31.07 2.13
N PRO A 385 25.34 -30.79 3.24
CA PRO A 385 24.30 -29.76 3.26
C PRO A 385 24.85 -28.34 3.06
N VAL A 386 24.32 -27.62 2.08
CA VAL A 386 24.81 -26.27 1.69
C VAL A 386 24.60 -25.22 2.79
N TRP A 387 23.58 -25.39 3.63
CA TRP A 387 23.29 -24.43 4.71
C TRP A 387 24.46 -24.29 5.70
N ARG A 388 25.23 -25.36 5.92
CA ARG A 388 26.31 -25.37 6.92
C ARG A 388 27.42 -24.41 6.51
N ASP A 389 27.85 -24.48 5.25
CA ASP A 389 28.85 -23.56 4.68
C ASP A 389 28.38 -22.11 4.75
N LEU A 390 27.09 -21.86 4.44
CA LEU A 390 26.49 -20.52 4.49
C LEU A 390 26.47 -19.95 5.92
N TYR A 391 26.10 -20.77 6.91
CA TYR A 391 26.04 -20.35 8.32
C TYR A 391 27.45 -20.15 8.88
N ASP A 392 28.41 -21.00 8.52
CA ASP A 392 29.82 -20.83 8.90
C ASP A 392 30.42 -19.56 8.27
N GLU A 393 30.06 -19.24 7.01
CA GLU A 393 30.44 -17.99 6.35
C GLU A 393 29.87 -16.77 7.09
N ALA A 394 28.59 -16.83 7.46
CA ALA A 394 27.93 -15.77 8.21
C ALA A 394 28.58 -15.54 9.59
N LEU A 395 28.89 -16.62 10.32
CA LEU A 395 29.58 -16.54 11.61
C LEU A 395 30.98 -15.92 11.49
N ARG A 396 31.72 -16.28 10.44
CA ARG A 396 33.06 -15.74 10.14
C ARG A 396 33.04 -14.26 9.74
N ASN A 397 31.92 -13.76 9.22
CA ASN A 397 31.76 -12.37 8.76
C ASN A 397 30.86 -11.52 9.69
N ASP A 398 30.79 -11.88 10.98
CA ASP A 398 30.09 -11.12 12.03
C ASP A 398 28.61 -10.84 11.69
N TYR A 399 27.90 -11.83 11.15
CA TYR A 399 26.45 -11.74 11.00
C TYR A 399 25.75 -11.94 12.35
N ARG A 400 24.61 -11.28 12.50
CA ARG A 400 23.69 -11.39 13.63
C ARG A 400 22.58 -12.38 13.30
N PHE A 401 22.07 -13.08 14.31
CA PHE A 401 21.18 -14.22 14.12
C PHE A 401 19.80 -14.00 14.76
N LEU A 402 18.81 -14.81 14.37
CA LEU A 402 17.46 -14.84 14.93
C LEU A 402 16.63 -13.57 14.63
N SER A 403 15.64 -13.24 15.48
CA SER A 403 14.60 -12.23 15.21
C SER A 403 15.10 -10.89 14.68
N TYR A 404 16.05 -10.27 15.38
CA TYR A 404 16.62 -8.97 15.03
C TYR A 404 17.96 -9.09 14.29
N GLY A 405 18.25 -10.29 13.79
CA GLY A 405 19.50 -10.63 13.13
C GLY A 405 19.66 -9.99 11.76
N ASP A 406 20.61 -10.50 10.99
CA ASP A 406 20.82 -10.15 9.60
C ASP A 406 20.05 -11.13 8.69
N ALA A 407 19.90 -10.75 7.43
CA ALA A 407 19.04 -11.42 6.47
C ALA A 407 19.79 -12.39 5.54
N CYS A 408 19.03 -13.30 4.94
CA CYS A 408 19.45 -14.24 3.91
C CYS A 408 18.54 -14.09 2.68
N LEU A 409 19.13 -14.03 1.49
CA LEU A 409 18.43 -14.15 0.21
C LEU A 409 18.90 -15.45 -0.46
N LEU A 410 17.99 -16.41 -0.56
CA LEU A 410 18.30 -17.76 -1.00
C LEU A 410 17.53 -18.09 -2.27
N PHE A 411 18.23 -18.65 -3.26
CA PHE A 411 17.62 -19.12 -4.50
C PHE A 411 17.58 -20.65 -4.55
N ALA A 412 16.48 -21.21 -5.04
CA ALA A 412 16.37 -22.66 -5.21
C ALA A 412 17.36 -23.18 -6.28
N PRO A 413 17.96 -24.37 -6.10
CA PRO A 413 18.93 -24.94 -7.05
C PRO A 413 18.41 -25.09 -8.49
N THR A 414 17.10 -25.27 -8.67
CA THR A 414 16.45 -25.45 -9.98
C THR A 414 16.28 -24.16 -10.80
N VAL A 415 16.47 -22.98 -10.21
CA VAL A 415 16.38 -21.68 -10.91
C VAL A 415 17.47 -21.53 -11.99
N ALA A 416 18.54 -22.32 -11.92
CA ALA A 416 19.66 -22.33 -12.87
C ALA A 416 19.27 -22.60 -14.33
N LYS A 417 18.09 -23.17 -14.63
CA LYS A 417 17.66 -23.45 -16.03
C LYS A 417 16.89 -22.32 -16.72
N ARG A 418 16.39 -21.31 -15.99
CA ARG A 418 15.61 -20.20 -16.59
C ARG A 418 16.42 -18.93 -16.80
N VAL A 419 17.56 -18.79 -16.13
CA VAL A 419 18.41 -17.57 -16.17
C VAL A 419 19.54 -17.68 -17.22
N SER A 420 19.70 -18.83 -17.88
CA SER A 420 20.74 -19.03 -18.90
C SER A 420 20.27 -18.64 -20.31
N ILE A 421 19.94 -17.37 -20.53
CA ILE A 421 20.02 -16.69 -21.85
C ILE A 421 20.49 -15.26 -21.55
N ASP A 422 21.50 -14.82 -22.29
CA ASP A 422 22.25 -13.56 -22.19
C ASP A 422 23.26 -13.44 -21.03
N ASN A 423 24.30 -14.26 -21.11
CA ASN A 423 25.66 -13.83 -20.78
C ASN A 423 26.66 -14.53 -21.71
N THR A 424 26.75 -14.06 -22.95
CA THR A 424 27.95 -14.21 -23.78
C THR A 424 28.45 -12.82 -24.13
N VAL A 425 29.35 -12.29 -23.33
CA VAL A 425 30.31 -11.29 -23.80
C VAL A 425 31.65 -12.00 -23.91
N ASP A 426 32.07 -12.14 -25.17
CA ASP A 426 33.33 -12.71 -25.59
C ASP A 426 34.48 -11.82 -25.11
N ASN A 427 35.51 -12.47 -24.59
CA ASN A 427 36.65 -11.86 -23.93
C ASN A 427 37.70 -11.51 -25.00
N THR A 428 37.61 -10.35 -25.66
CA THR A 428 38.75 -9.76 -26.40
C THR A 428 38.58 -8.25 -26.59
N ALA A 429 39.29 -7.43 -25.82
CA ALA A 429 39.95 -6.21 -26.30
C ALA A 429 40.77 -5.56 -25.18
N GLU A 430 41.92 -5.03 -25.60
CA GLU A 430 42.99 -4.46 -24.82
C GLU A 430 42.62 -3.14 -24.12
N ASP A 431 43.17 -2.99 -22.91
CA ASP A 431 43.85 -1.79 -22.39
C ASP A 431 43.53 -0.46 -23.13
N THR A 432 42.45 0.20 -22.71
CA THR A 432 42.33 1.66 -22.83
C THR A 432 41.76 2.21 -21.53
N THR A 433 42.59 2.96 -20.82
CA THR A 433 42.19 3.86 -19.75
C THR A 433 41.21 4.89 -20.34
N ASP A 434 39.95 4.84 -19.96
CA ASP A 434 39.10 6.02 -20.08
C ASP A 434 38.12 6.14 -18.90
N ASN A 435 38.05 7.35 -18.38
CA ASN A 435 37.30 7.74 -17.20
C ASN A 435 35.79 7.57 -17.45
N ASN A 436 35.10 6.79 -16.62
CA ASN A 436 33.66 6.95 -16.43
C ASN A 436 33.33 6.77 -14.96
N ALA A 437 33.49 7.87 -14.22
CA ALA A 437 33.12 8.01 -12.82
C ALA A 437 31.75 8.70 -12.64
N ASP A 438 30.93 8.85 -13.69
CA ASP A 438 29.74 9.73 -13.63
C ASP A 438 28.38 9.03 -13.47
N ASN A 439 28.25 7.72 -13.71
CA ASN A 439 26.93 7.06 -13.74
C ASN A 439 26.42 6.48 -12.41
N ALA A 440 27.11 6.69 -11.29
CA ALA A 440 26.62 6.29 -9.96
C ALA A 440 25.90 7.43 -9.19
N SER A 441 25.83 8.64 -9.78
CA SER A 441 25.30 9.84 -9.11
C SER A 441 23.84 10.19 -9.46
N ASP A 442 23.29 9.66 -10.56
CA ASP A 442 21.97 10.10 -11.09
C ASP A 442 20.75 9.51 -10.36
N ALA A 443 20.88 8.37 -9.66
CA ALA A 443 19.73 7.71 -9.02
C ALA A 443 19.19 8.48 -7.79
N THR A 444 20.07 9.17 -7.05
CA THR A 444 19.69 9.94 -5.84
C THR A 444 19.03 11.29 -6.14
N ASP A 445 19.17 11.80 -7.37
CA ASP A 445 18.73 13.15 -7.76
C ASP A 445 17.45 13.16 -8.63
N THR A 446 16.80 12.01 -8.80
CA THR A 446 15.57 11.90 -9.58
C THR A 446 14.32 12.23 -8.75
N ILE A 447 13.49 13.13 -9.26
CA ILE A 447 12.18 13.51 -8.69
C ILE A 447 11.19 12.37 -8.84
N ILE A 448 10.52 12.03 -7.75
CA ILE A 448 9.44 11.04 -7.72
C ILE A 448 8.13 11.80 -7.50
N LEU A 449 7.17 11.58 -8.39
CA LEU A 449 5.85 12.20 -8.34
C LEU A 449 4.82 11.21 -7.78
N PRO A 450 3.78 11.71 -7.09
CA PRO A 450 2.64 10.89 -6.73
C PRO A 450 1.89 10.44 -8.00
N VAL A 451 1.07 9.40 -7.88
CA VAL A 451 0.18 8.98 -8.97
C VAL A 451 -0.96 9.97 -9.20
N SER A 452 -1.44 10.05 -10.44
CA SER A 452 -2.53 10.94 -10.84
C SER A 452 -3.82 10.60 -10.10
N LYS A 453 -4.26 11.51 -9.24
CA LYS A 453 -5.53 11.39 -8.49
C LYS A 453 -6.73 11.27 -9.42
N SER A 454 -6.69 12.00 -10.53
CA SER A 454 -7.79 12.05 -11.49
C SER A 454 -7.95 10.74 -12.26
N ILE A 455 -6.84 10.11 -12.68
CA ILE A 455 -6.86 8.79 -13.31
C ILE A 455 -7.23 7.74 -12.28
N GLY A 456 -6.60 7.77 -11.09
CA GLY A 456 -6.85 6.80 -10.02
C GLY A 456 -8.34 6.72 -9.62
N ALA A 457 -9.02 7.85 -9.48
CA ALA A 457 -10.45 7.88 -9.14
C ALA A 457 -11.32 7.23 -10.22
N ARG A 458 -11.02 7.48 -11.50
CA ARG A 458 -11.73 6.90 -12.65
C ARG A 458 -11.45 5.40 -12.77
N TYR A 459 -10.20 5.01 -12.56
CA TYR A 459 -9.77 3.63 -12.55
C TYR A 459 -10.51 2.84 -11.46
N LEU A 460 -10.53 3.33 -10.21
CA LEU A 460 -11.27 2.71 -9.10
C LEU A 460 -12.76 2.55 -9.40
N ALA A 461 -13.40 3.58 -9.97
CA ALA A 461 -14.81 3.52 -10.36
C ALA A 461 -15.08 2.49 -11.46
N ALA A 462 -14.26 2.48 -12.53
CA ALA A 462 -14.37 1.51 -13.61
C ALA A 462 -14.12 0.07 -13.12
N SER A 463 -13.12 -0.11 -12.27
CA SER A 463 -12.78 -1.37 -11.59
C SER A 463 -13.91 -1.89 -10.72
N TYR A 464 -14.59 -1.02 -9.98
CA TYR A 464 -15.78 -1.41 -9.21
C TYR A 464 -16.87 -1.98 -10.11
N PHE A 465 -17.18 -1.33 -11.23
CA PHE A 465 -18.17 -1.85 -12.18
C PHE A 465 -17.69 -3.10 -12.93
N ALA A 466 -16.38 -3.28 -13.09
CA ALA A 466 -15.78 -4.51 -13.62
C ALA A 466 -15.79 -5.67 -12.60
N GLY A 467 -16.09 -5.41 -11.33
CA GLY A 467 -16.05 -6.41 -10.26
C GLY A 467 -14.64 -6.73 -9.74
N THR A 468 -13.68 -5.83 -9.94
CA THR A 468 -12.24 -6.04 -9.65
C THR A 468 -11.62 -4.77 -9.04
N LEU A 469 -11.89 -4.50 -7.75
CA LEU A 469 -11.25 -3.36 -7.08
C LEU A 469 -9.76 -3.66 -6.83
N PRO A 470 -8.85 -2.85 -7.36
CA PRO A 470 -7.41 -3.02 -7.15
C PRO A 470 -7.03 -2.64 -5.71
N THR A 471 -6.08 -3.35 -5.13
CA THR A 471 -5.47 -3.06 -3.82
C THR A 471 -3.99 -2.68 -3.99
N CYS A 472 -3.72 -1.68 -4.84
CA CYS A 472 -2.37 -1.19 -5.08
C CYS A 472 -1.97 -0.12 -4.05
N PRO A 473 -0.83 -0.25 -3.34
CA PRO A 473 -0.36 0.75 -2.36
C PRO A 473 -0.22 2.17 -2.92
N ALA A 474 0.25 2.32 -4.17
CA ALA A 474 0.36 3.63 -4.81
C ALA A 474 -0.99 4.38 -4.93
N LEU A 475 -2.11 3.65 -5.01
CA LEU A 475 -3.45 4.24 -4.98
C LEU A 475 -3.88 4.64 -3.57
N THR A 476 -3.27 4.06 -2.54
CA THR A 476 -3.58 4.33 -1.13
C THR A 476 -2.74 5.43 -0.51
N ASP A 477 -1.70 5.93 -1.19
CA ASP A 477 -0.87 7.05 -0.70
C ASP A 477 -1.58 8.41 -0.82
N CYS A 478 -2.67 8.48 -1.58
CA CYS A 478 -3.52 9.66 -1.65
C CYS A 478 -4.79 9.49 -0.80
N ASP A 479 -5.05 10.42 0.12
CA ASP A 479 -6.26 10.42 0.96
C ASP A 479 -7.57 10.36 0.15
N ASP A 480 -7.69 11.12 -0.94
CA ASP A 480 -8.89 11.09 -1.79
C ASP A 480 -9.13 9.70 -2.39
N LEU A 481 -8.08 9.06 -2.92
CA LEU A 481 -8.18 7.74 -3.55
C LEU A 481 -8.45 6.65 -2.52
N ARG A 482 -7.81 6.73 -1.35
CA ARG A 482 -8.04 5.86 -0.20
C ARG A 482 -9.50 5.91 0.26
N VAL A 483 -10.08 7.11 0.34
CA VAL A 483 -11.50 7.31 0.69
C VAL A 483 -12.43 6.72 -0.37
N ILE A 484 -12.15 6.94 -1.67
CA ILE A 484 -12.94 6.32 -2.76
C ILE A 484 -12.87 4.79 -2.64
N GLN A 485 -11.68 4.21 -2.52
CA GLN A 485 -11.50 2.77 -2.46
C GLN A 485 -12.24 2.16 -1.27
N ARG A 486 -12.11 2.76 -0.06
CA ARG A 486 -12.85 2.32 1.13
C ARG A 486 -14.36 2.38 0.94
N ALA A 487 -14.87 3.46 0.35
CA ALA A 487 -16.29 3.60 0.06
C ALA A 487 -16.79 2.55 -0.95
N LEU A 488 -16.02 2.25 -1.99
CA LEU A 488 -16.37 1.24 -2.99
C LEU A 488 -16.29 -0.18 -2.42
N LEU A 489 -15.34 -0.46 -1.53
CA LEU A 489 -15.28 -1.73 -0.78
C LEU A 489 -16.52 -1.90 0.10
N ALA A 490 -16.95 -0.85 0.81
CA ALA A 490 -18.19 -0.89 1.59
C ALA A 490 -19.43 -1.19 0.72
N LEU A 491 -19.47 -0.67 -0.52
CA LEU A 491 -20.53 -1.00 -1.48
C LEU A 491 -20.44 -2.45 -1.98
N PHE A 492 -19.24 -3.04 -2.13
CA PHE A 492 -19.11 -4.47 -2.43
C PHE A 492 -19.56 -5.35 -1.27
N ASP A 493 -19.11 -5.06 -0.06
CA ASP A 493 -19.52 -5.78 1.15
C ASP A 493 -21.04 -5.73 1.31
N MET A 494 -21.66 -4.59 0.99
CA MET A 494 -23.11 -4.47 0.99
C MET A 494 -23.78 -5.42 -0.02
N LYS A 495 -23.26 -5.54 -1.25
CA LYS A 495 -23.82 -6.47 -2.25
C LYS A 495 -23.82 -7.91 -1.76
N GLU A 496 -22.81 -8.29 -0.98
CA GLU A 496 -22.69 -9.65 -0.44
C GLU A 496 -23.53 -9.85 0.84
N THR A 497 -23.54 -8.88 1.75
CA THR A 497 -24.14 -9.02 3.09
C THR A 497 -25.56 -8.44 3.21
N GLY A 498 -25.98 -7.64 2.23
CA GLY A 498 -27.24 -6.90 2.24
C GLY A 498 -27.28 -5.68 3.17
N LYS A 499 -26.16 -5.29 3.80
CA LYS A 499 -26.10 -4.15 4.75
C LYS A 499 -24.78 -3.38 4.64
N ILE A 500 -24.83 -2.07 4.88
CA ILE A 500 -23.63 -1.25 5.10
C ILE A 500 -23.29 -1.25 6.59
N SER A 501 -22.03 -1.52 6.93
CA SER A 501 -21.53 -1.35 8.29
C SER A 501 -21.66 0.12 8.72
N GLY A 502 -22.49 0.40 9.72
CA GLY A 502 -22.67 1.76 10.27
C GLY A 502 -23.72 2.65 9.59
N GLU A 503 -24.59 2.11 8.72
CA GLU A 503 -25.70 2.80 8.02
C GLU A 503 -25.30 3.98 7.08
N SER A 504 -24.03 4.38 7.07
CA SER A 504 -23.52 5.49 6.27
C SER A 504 -22.09 5.24 5.78
N ILE A 505 -21.76 5.83 4.63
CA ILE A 505 -20.41 5.91 4.07
C ILE A 505 -19.94 7.35 4.26
N ASP A 506 -18.99 7.55 5.17
CA ASP A 506 -18.34 8.85 5.40
C ASP A 506 -17.18 9.05 4.42
N ILE A 507 -17.29 10.12 3.64
CA ILE A 507 -16.33 10.51 2.61
C ILE A 507 -15.36 11.60 3.12
N HIS A 508 -15.46 11.96 4.40
CA HIS A 508 -14.63 12.97 5.06
C HIS A 508 -14.64 14.29 4.28
N ALA A 509 -13.47 14.85 3.94
CA ALA A 509 -13.33 16.09 3.19
C ALA A 509 -13.22 15.88 1.67
N SER A 510 -13.29 14.65 1.18
CA SER A 510 -12.98 14.33 -0.22
C SER A 510 -14.10 14.74 -1.18
N GLY A 511 -13.85 15.83 -1.92
CA GLY A 511 -14.81 16.32 -2.90
C GLY A 511 -15.08 15.31 -4.02
N THR A 512 -14.01 14.78 -4.60
CA THR A 512 -14.07 13.82 -5.70
C THR A 512 -14.86 12.57 -5.30
N ALA A 513 -14.53 11.99 -4.14
CA ALA A 513 -15.23 10.82 -3.63
C ALA A 513 -16.72 11.09 -3.41
N PHE A 514 -17.10 12.28 -2.88
CA PHE A 514 -18.51 12.57 -2.57
C PHE A 514 -19.38 12.56 -3.83
N ARG A 515 -18.82 12.96 -4.97
CA ARG A 515 -19.52 13.02 -6.26
C ARG A 515 -19.55 11.65 -6.94
N PHE A 516 -18.39 10.99 -7.02
CA PHE A 516 -18.26 9.69 -7.67
C PHE A 516 -19.03 8.60 -6.90
N VAL A 517 -18.81 8.47 -5.60
CA VAL A 517 -19.47 7.45 -4.77
C VAL A 517 -20.98 7.64 -4.74
N THR A 518 -21.47 8.89 -4.65
CA THR A 518 -22.93 9.16 -4.72
C THR A 518 -23.54 8.66 -6.03
N ALA A 519 -22.91 8.95 -7.17
CA ALA A 519 -23.41 8.50 -8.48
C ALA A 519 -23.33 6.97 -8.63
N ILE A 520 -22.23 6.37 -8.17
CA ILE A 520 -22.00 4.92 -8.22
C ILE A 520 -23.00 4.17 -7.33
N ALA A 521 -23.21 4.63 -6.09
CA ALA A 521 -24.20 4.07 -5.17
C ALA A 521 -25.61 4.16 -5.76
N ALA A 522 -25.97 5.31 -6.34
CA ALA A 522 -27.27 5.52 -6.98
C ALA A 522 -27.50 4.59 -8.19
N SER A 523 -26.43 4.30 -8.95
CA SER A 523 -26.47 3.43 -10.13
C SER A 523 -26.22 1.96 -9.81
N THR A 524 -26.05 1.60 -8.53
CA THR A 524 -25.82 0.23 -8.10
C THR A 524 -27.12 -0.36 -7.54
N PRO A 525 -27.75 -1.34 -8.22
CA PRO A 525 -28.96 -1.98 -7.72
C PRO A 525 -28.77 -2.63 -6.34
N GLY A 526 -29.72 -2.42 -5.44
CA GLY A 526 -29.72 -3.01 -4.11
C GLY A 526 -28.95 -2.21 -3.06
N THR A 527 -28.38 -1.06 -3.43
CA THR A 527 -27.72 -0.17 -2.47
C THR A 527 -28.75 0.54 -1.60
N ASP A 528 -28.46 0.65 -0.30
CA ASP A 528 -29.28 1.38 0.68
C ASP A 528 -28.33 1.95 1.74
N CYS A 529 -28.02 3.24 1.62
CA CYS A 529 -27.04 3.89 2.49
C CYS A 529 -27.19 5.40 2.53
N ILE A 530 -26.51 6.02 3.49
CA ILE A 530 -26.32 7.47 3.54
C ILE A 530 -24.87 7.79 3.12
N ILE A 531 -24.68 8.61 2.09
CA ILE A 531 -23.38 9.18 1.76
C ILE A 531 -23.22 10.52 2.49
N THR A 532 -22.21 10.62 3.34
CA THR A 532 -21.96 11.80 4.20
C THR A 532 -20.51 12.29 4.11
N GLY A 533 -20.21 13.41 4.76
CA GLY A 533 -18.88 14.01 4.82
C GLY A 533 -18.83 15.18 5.79
N THR A 534 -17.77 15.99 5.72
CA THR A 534 -17.65 17.21 6.54
C THR A 534 -18.81 18.19 6.30
N PRO A 535 -19.20 19.03 7.28
CA PRO A 535 -20.28 20.01 7.10
C PRO A 535 -20.09 20.93 5.88
N ARG A 536 -18.84 21.39 5.63
CA ARG A 536 -18.48 22.21 4.46
C ARG A 536 -18.68 21.46 3.14
N LEU A 537 -18.41 20.16 3.12
CA LEU A 537 -18.63 19.34 1.94
C LEU A 537 -20.12 19.09 1.71
N CYS A 538 -20.86 18.75 2.78
CA CYS A 538 -22.29 18.55 2.74
C CYS A 538 -23.05 19.80 2.30
N SER A 539 -22.58 21.02 2.60
CA SER A 539 -23.21 22.26 2.16
C SER A 539 -23.01 22.60 0.67
N ARG A 540 -22.22 21.82 -0.09
CA ARG A 540 -21.96 22.08 -1.51
C ARG A 540 -23.06 21.47 -2.39
N PRO A 541 -23.73 22.27 -3.25
CA PRO A 541 -24.81 21.76 -4.08
C PRO A 541 -24.30 20.84 -5.20
N MET A 542 -25.00 19.72 -5.43
CA MET A 542 -24.74 18.78 -6.53
C MET A 542 -25.93 18.63 -7.49
N ALA A 543 -26.88 19.57 -7.46
CA ALA A 543 -28.14 19.49 -8.19
C ALA A 543 -27.99 19.11 -9.68
N PRO A 544 -27.05 19.69 -10.47
CA PRO A 544 -26.91 19.34 -11.89
C PRO A 544 -26.69 17.84 -12.14
N MET A 545 -25.89 17.17 -11.29
CA MET A 545 -25.63 15.73 -11.40
C MET A 545 -26.82 14.91 -10.88
N LEU A 546 -27.36 15.31 -9.72
CA LEU A 546 -28.46 14.59 -9.07
C LEU A 546 -29.75 14.62 -9.90
N ASP A 547 -29.99 15.71 -10.62
CA ASP A 547 -31.16 15.84 -11.48
C ASP A 547 -31.10 14.89 -12.69
N VAL A 548 -29.91 14.67 -13.26
CA VAL A 548 -29.69 13.65 -14.30
C VAL A 548 -29.94 12.25 -13.73
N LEU A 549 -29.34 11.92 -12.58
CA LEU A 549 -29.53 10.62 -11.92
C LEU A 549 -31.01 10.35 -11.59
N ARG A 550 -31.72 11.33 -11.04
CA ARG A 550 -33.15 11.23 -10.73
C ARG A 550 -33.99 11.02 -11.98
N LYS A 551 -33.71 11.76 -13.07
CA LYS A 551 -34.38 11.57 -14.37
C LYS A 551 -34.08 10.19 -14.96
N ALA A 552 -32.89 9.65 -14.74
CA ALA A 552 -32.52 8.29 -15.12
C ALA A 552 -33.19 7.21 -14.26
N GLY A 553 -33.83 7.59 -13.13
CA GLY A 553 -34.61 6.70 -12.27
C GLY A 553 -34.02 6.46 -10.88
N ALA A 554 -32.97 7.18 -10.49
CA ALA A 554 -32.35 7.02 -9.19
C ALA A 554 -33.21 7.57 -8.05
N GLN A 555 -33.21 6.89 -6.90
CA GLN A 555 -33.90 7.32 -5.69
C GLN A 555 -32.89 7.96 -4.73
N ILE A 556 -32.85 9.28 -4.72
CA ILE A 556 -31.88 10.07 -3.95
C ILE A 556 -32.61 11.14 -3.13
N GLU A 557 -32.60 10.95 -1.81
CA GLU A 557 -33.14 11.90 -0.83
C GLU A 557 -32.01 12.76 -0.26
N SER A 558 -32.25 14.08 -0.21
CA SER A 558 -31.34 15.04 0.42
C SER A 558 -31.76 15.23 1.87
N LEU A 559 -30.82 15.02 2.79
CA LEU A 559 -31.04 15.17 4.23
C LEU A 559 -30.60 16.55 4.75
N GLY A 560 -29.91 17.33 3.92
CA GLY A 560 -29.51 18.71 4.21
C GLY A 560 -30.50 19.76 3.73
N GLU A 561 -30.29 21.01 4.12
CA GLU A 561 -31.11 22.14 3.67
C GLU A 561 -30.87 22.46 2.18
N ASN A 562 -31.89 22.97 1.49
CA ASN A 562 -31.79 23.44 0.09
C ASN A 562 -31.23 22.40 -0.92
N GLY A 563 -31.47 21.10 -0.70
CA GLY A 563 -31.04 20.05 -1.63
C GLY A 563 -29.56 19.65 -1.48
N THR A 564 -28.93 20.04 -0.38
CA THR A 564 -27.53 19.72 -0.04
C THR A 564 -27.40 18.39 0.71
N GLY A 565 -26.18 17.88 0.87
CA GLY A 565 -25.93 16.60 1.55
C GLY A 565 -26.15 16.69 3.07
N PRO A 566 -26.12 15.56 3.80
CA PRO A 566 -25.90 14.18 3.33
C PRO A 566 -27.01 13.66 2.42
N TYR A 567 -26.72 12.59 1.66
CA TYR A 567 -27.68 12.01 0.72
C TYR A 567 -28.01 10.57 1.10
N ARG A 568 -29.30 10.27 1.27
CA ARG A 568 -29.78 8.88 1.38
C ARG A 568 -30.04 8.34 -0.02
N ILE A 569 -29.45 7.19 -0.30
CA ILE A 569 -29.42 6.55 -1.62
C ILE A 569 -30.09 5.19 -1.54
N HIS A 570 -31.12 4.99 -2.35
CA HIS A 570 -31.67 3.68 -2.67
C HIS A 570 -31.31 3.36 -4.13
N GLY A 571 -30.24 2.58 -4.31
CA GLY A 571 -29.67 2.27 -5.61
C GLY A 571 -30.53 1.30 -6.42
N SER A 572 -30.69 1.58 -7.71
CA SER A 572 -31.57 0.83 -8.61
C SER A 572 -30.93 0.66 -10.00
N ALA A 573 -31.49 -0.24 -10.81
CA ALA A 573 -31.16 -0.29 -12.23
C ALA A 573 -31.75 0.95 -12.91
N LEU A 574 -30.88 1.83 -13.43
CA LEU A 574 -31.31 3.09 -14.03
C LEU A 574 -31.67 2.88 -15.50
N LYS A 575 -32.69 3.60 -15.97
CA LYS A 575 -33.17 3.51 -17.35
C LYS A 575 -32.23 4.14 -18.36
N GLY A 576 -31.54 5.22 -17.98
CA GLY A 576 -30.75 6.04 -18.90
C GLY A 576 -31.61 6.78 -19.93
N GLY A 577 -31.00 7.23 -21.03
CA GLY A 577 -31.66 7.99 -22.11
C GLY A 577 -30.99 9.34 -22.42
N GLU A 578 -31.79 10.32 -22.81
CA GLU A 578 -31.35 11.67 -23.18
C GLU A 578 -31.47 12.68 -22.03
N PHE A 579 -30.42 13.47 -21.81
CA PHE A 579 -30.33 14.44 -20.74
C PHE A 579 -29.63 15.73 -21.19
N GLU A 580 -29.80 16.79 -20.39
CA GLU A 580 -29.14 18.07 -20.61
C GLU A 580 -28.46 18.53 -19.32
N ILE A 581 -27.27 19.10 -19.46
CA ILE A 581 -26.52 19.72 -18.37
C ILE A 581 -25.81 20.97 -18.90
N LYS A 582 -25.48 21.91 -18.01
CA LYS A 582 -24.59 23.02 -18.35
C LYS A 582 -23.16 22.51 -18.52
N GLY A 583 -22.45 22.96 -19.56
CA GLY A 583 -21.06 22.56 -19.84
C GLY A 583 -20.03 23.25 -18.93
N ASP A 584 -20.40 24.35 -18.29
CA ASP A 584 -19.59 25.13 -17.34
C ASP A 584 -19.78 24.68 -15.87
N VAL A 585 -20.37 23.50 -15.63
CA VAL A 585 -20.42 22.88 -14.30
C VAL A 585 -19.12 22.14 -13.98
N SER A 586 -18.98 21.70 -12.73
CA SER A 586 -17.86 20.87 -12.31
C SER A 586 -17.70 19.63 -13.20
N SER A 587 -16.52 19.46 -13.82
CA SER A 587 -16.17 18.32 -14.69
C SER A 587 -16.35 16.95 -14.01
N GLN A 588 -16.23 16.91 -12.67
CA GLN A 588 -16.49 15.72 -11.85
C GLN A 588 -17.94 15.22 -11.94
N PHE A 589 -18.92 16.11 -12.15
CA PHE A 589 -20.32 15.71 -12.34
C PHE A 589 -20.50 14.93 -13.64
N ILE A 590 -19.98 15.48 -14.74
CA ILE A 590 -20.03 14.85 -16.06
C ILE A 590 -19.28 13.51 -16.02
N SER A 591 -18.08 13.49 -15.42
CA SER A 591 -17.26 12.27 -15.31
C SER A 591 -17.95 11.16 -14.50
N ALA A 592 -18.57 11.50 -13.37
CA ALA A 592 -19.31 10.53 -12.55
C ALA A 592 -20.52 9.95 -13.29
N LEU A 593 -21.28 10.79 -14.02
CA LEU A 593 -22.39 10.33 -14.87
C LEU A 593 -21.89 9.41 -15.99
N MET A 594 -20.81 9.80 -16.69
CA MET A 594 -20.20 8.99 -17.74
C MET A 594 -19.80 7.61 -17.24
N LEU A 595 -19.15 7.50 -16.09
CA LEU A 595 -18.70 6.22 -15.54
C LEU A 595 -19.84 5.29 -15.11
N CYS A 596 -20.99 5.85 -14.72
CA CYS A 596 -22.15 5.06 -14.33
C CYS A 596 -23.01 4.64 -15.53
N ALA A 597 -23.07 5.49 -16.57
CA ALA A 597 -23.94 5.33 -17.73
C ALA A 597 -23.90 3.96 -18.42
N PRO A 598 -22.76 3.24 -18.54
CA PRO A 598 -22.74 1.93 -19.19
C PRO A 598 -23.61 0.90 -18.47
N THR A 599 -23.82 1.07 -17.17
CA THR A 599 -24.65 0.18 -16.35
C THR A 599 -26.15 0.47 -16.46
N TRP A 600 -26.52 1.56 -17.14
CA TRP A 600 -27.92 1.94 -17.34
C TRP A 600 -28.50 1.24 -18.57
N GLU A 601 -29.80 0.93 -18.54
CA GLU A 601 -30.46 0.10 -19.57
C GLU A 601 -30.23 0.64 -20.99
N ASN A 602 -30.34 1.97 -21.18
CA ASN A 602 -30.20 2.62 -22.48
C ASN A 602 -28.91 3.47 -22.62
N GLY A 603 -27.95 3.31 -21.71
CA GLY A 603 -26.79 4.20 -21.66
C GLY A 603 -27.17 5.66 -21.39
N MET A 604 -26.38 6.59 -21.90
CA MET A 604 -26.60 8.03 -21.73
C MET A 604 -26.24 8.81 -22.99
N SER A 605 -27.13 9.71 -23.41
CA SER A 605 -26.82 10.83 -24.29
C SER A 605 -27.00 12.12 -23.50
N LEU A 606 -25.94 12.90 -23.33
CA LEU A 606 -25.91 14.08 -22.49
C LEU A 606 -25.51 15.29 -23.33
N ARG A 607 -26.45 16.23 -23.54
CA ARG A 607 -26.22 17.47 -24.28
C ARG A 607 -25.77 18.61 -23.36
N PHE A 608 -24.76 19.35 -23.79
CA PHE A 608 -24.28 20.55 -23.10
C PHE A 608 -25.07 21.78 -23.55
N THR A 609 -25.59 22.54 -22.59
CA THR A 609 -26.37 23.78 -22.84
C THR A 609 -25.50 25.05 -22.90
N THR A 610 -24.24 24.92 -22.48
CA THR A 610 -23.18 25.93 -22.54
C THR A 610 -21.90 25.22 -22.99
N PRO A 611 -20.90 25.91 -23.56
CA PRO A 611 -19.63 25.28 -23.94
C PRO A 611 -19.01 24.50 -22.77
N LEU A 612 -18.44 23.33 -23.07
CA LEU A 612 -17.80 22.48 -22.07
C LEU A 612 -16.52 23.15 -21.56
N VAL A 613 -16.42 23.35 -20.25
CA VAL A 613 -15.20 23.81 -19.60
C VAL A 613 -14.43 22.63 -19.04
N SER A 614 -13.10 22.66 -19.16
CA SER A 614 -12.20 21.59 -18.71
C SER A 614 -12.50 20.25 -19.42
N ARG A 615 -12.66 20.33 -20.74
CA ARG A 615 -12.82 19.18 -21.66
C ARG A 615 -11.82 18.03 -21.41
N PRO A 616 -10.54 18.27 -21.06
CA PRO A 616 -9.59 17.18 -20.86
C PRO A 616 -10.01 16.16 -19.78
N TYR A 617 -10.79 16.57 -18.76
CA TYR A 617 -11.28 15.62 -17.75
C TYR A 617 -12.39 14.70 -18.28
N ALA A 618 -13.21 15.16 -19.23
CA ALA A 618 -14.19 14.31 -19.89
C ALA A 618 -13.49 13.33 -20.85
N GLU A 619 -12.46 13.80 -21.55
CA GLU A 619 -11.63 12.97 -22.44
C GLU A 619 -10.87 11.89 -21.67
N MET A 620 -10.22 12.24 -20.55
CA MET A 620 -9.62 11.29 -19.63
C MET A 620 -10.62 10.22 -19.19
N THR A 621 -11.84 10.63 -18.81
CA THR A 621 -12.91 9.68 -18.45
C THR A 621 -13.22 8.74 -19.61
N ALA A 622 -13.42 9.28 -20.82
CA ALA A 622 -13.71 8.48 -22.01
C ALA A 622 -12.57 7.50 -22.34
N GLN A 623 -11.31 7.91 -22.23
CA GLN A 623 -10.16 7.05 -22.50
C GLN A 623 -10.03 5.92 -21.47
N VAL A 624 -10.18 6.21 -20.18
CA VAL A 624 -10.23 5.17 -19.13
C VAL A 624 -11.36 4.18 -19.42
N MET A 625 -12.55 4.68 -19.75
CA MET A 625 -13.71 3.84 -20.09
C MET A 625 -13.45 2.94 -21.32
N ARG A 626 -12.80 3.47 -22.36
CA ARG A 626 -12.43 2.70 -23.57
C ARG A 626 -11.42 1.59 -23.25
N GLN A 627 -10.46 1.83 -22.35
CA GLN A 627 -9.53 0.79 -21.89
C GLN A 627 -10.24 -0.34 -21.14
N PHE A 628 -11.41 -0.07 -20.57
CA PHE A 628 -12.30 -1.06 -19.96
C PHE A 628 -13.36 -1.63 -20.93
N GLY A 629 -13.21 -1.39 -22.23
CA GLY A 629 -14.10 -1.93 -23.27
C GLY A 629 -15.43 -1.19 -23.44
N ILE A 630 -15.57 0.02 -22.90
CA ILE A 630 -16.80 0.82 -23.05
C ILE A 630 -16.70 1.77 -24.26
N GLU A 631 -17.77 1.82 -25.04
CA GLU A 631 -17.90 2.75 -26.16
C GLU A 631 -18.40 4.12 -25.68
N VAL A 632 -17.57 5.15 -25.90
CA VAL A 632 -17.83 6.54 -25.53
C VAL A 632 -17.47 7.48 -26.68
N THR A 633 -18.38 8.39 -27.01
CA THR A 633 -18.18 9.44 -28.01
C THR A 633 -18.38 10.80 -27.36
N LEU A 634 -17.33 11.61 -27.31
CA LEU A 634 -17.38 12.99 -26.84
C LEU A 634 -17.32 13.93 -28.04
N HIS A 635 -18.20 14.94 -28.09
CA HIS A 635 -18.23 15.97 -29.12
C HIS A 635 -18.41 17.36 -28.46
N ASP A 636 -18.53 18.43 -29.25
CA ASP A 636 -18.64 19.80 -28.71
C ASP A 636 -19.95 20.06 -27.96
N GLU A 637 -21.04 19.51 -28.48
CA GLU A 637 -22.38 19.73 -27.91
C GLU A 637 -22.79 18.68 -26.87
N GLY A 638 -21.95 17.71 -26.51
CA GLY A 638 -22.35 16.63 -25.61
C GLY A 638 -21.45 15.39 -25.58
N VAL A 639 -21.95 14.37 -24.88
CA VAL A 639 -21.32 13.05 -24.76
C VAL A 639 -22.36 11.94 -24.90
N GLU A 640 -22.01 10.91 -25.67
CA GLU A 640 -22.74 9.65 -25.77
C GLU A 640 -21.95 8.51 -25.12
N VAL A 641 -22.60 7.77 -24.23
CA VAL A 641 -22.08 6.56 -23.59
C VAL A 641 -23.05 5.43 -23.84
N LYS A 642 -22.61 4.37 -24.52
CA LYS A 642 -23.48 3.20 -24.79
C LYS A 642 -23.61 2.33 -23.53
N ALA A 643 -24.77 1.68 -23.39
CA ALA A 643 -24.93 0.62 -22.41
C ALA A 643 -23.92 -0.50 -22.69
N GLY A 644 -23.30 -1.05 -21.65
CA GLY A 644 -22.22 -2.01 -21.81
C GLY A 644 -21.70 -2.53 -20.47
N ARG A 645 -20.82 -3.52 -20.53
CA ARG A 645 -20.19 -4.11 -19.34
C ARG A 645 -18.72 -3.74 -19.29
N TYR A 646 -18.30 -3.23 -18.14
CA TYR A 646 -16.89 -2.99 -17.85
C TYR A 646 -16.12 -4.33 -17.83
N VAL A 647 -15.01 -4.37 -18.56
CA VAL A 647 -14.05 -5.48 -18.54
C VAL A 647 -12.72 -4.92 -18.09
N ALA A 648 -12.22 -5.39 -16.95
CA ALA A 648 -10.93 -4.92 -16.44
C ALA A 648 -9.80 -5.35 -17.41
N PRO A 649 -8.92 -4.41 -17.80
CA PRO A 649 -7.76 -4.76 -18.62
C PRO A 649 -6.77 -5.59 -17.80
N ALA A 650 -5.97 -6.42 -18.48
CA ALA A 650 -4.95 -7.27 -17.82
C ALA A 650 -3.89 -6.44 -17.07
N ARG A 651 -3.60 -5.23 -17.56
CA ARG A 651 -2.73 -4.25 -16.91
C ARG A 651 -3.32 -2.86 -17.11
N PHE A 652 -3.34 -2.06 -16.05
CA PHE A 652 -3.67 -0.64 -16.09
C PHE A 652 -2.65 0.12 -15.24
N LYS A 653 -1.91 1.02 -15.87
CA LYS A 653 -0.93 1.86 -15.17
C LYS A 653 -1.56 3.21 -14.87
N VAL A 654 -1.61 3.59 -13.59
CA VAL A 654 -1.94 4.97 -13.22
C VAL A 654 -0.66 5.80 -13.38
N GLU A 655 -0.74 6.83 -14.22
CA GLU A 655 0.40 7.70 -14.53
C GLU A 655 0.84 8.52 -13.33
N ALA A 656 2.09 8.98 -13.33
CA ALA A 656 2.56 10.06 -12.46
C ALA A 656 1.73 11.34 -12.69
N ASP A 657 1.50 12.12 -11.65
CA ASP A 657 0.61 13.29 -11.70
C ASP A 657 1.24 14.47 -12.47
N TRP A 658 0.65 14.83 -13.61
CA TRP A 658 1.14 15.93 -14.46
C TRP A 658 0.92 17.31 -13.83
N SER A 659 -0.08 17.49 -12.97
CA SER A 659 -0.22 18.73 -12.22
C SER A 659 0.95 18.92 -11.24
N ALA A 660 1.41 17.84 -10.60
CA ALA A 660 2.58 17.87 -9.72
C ALA A 660 3.88 18.08 -10.51
N ALA A 661 4.00 17.48 -11.70
CA ALA A 661 5.13 17.72 -12.60
C ALA A 661 5.31 19.20 -12.93
N GLY A 662 4.21 19.96 -13.04
CA GLY A 662 4.23 21.40 -13.32
C GLY A 662 5.10 22.24 -12.38
N PHE A 663 5.22 21.87 -11.10
CA PHE A 663 6.08 22.59 -10.16
C PHE A 663 7.57 22.35 -10.42
N PHE A 664 7.93 21.22 -11.03
CA PHE A 664 9.32 20.95 -11.42
C PHE A 664 9.66 21.52 -12.80
N TYR A 665 8.67 21.69 -13.68
CA TYR A 665 8.81 22.55 -14.86
C TYR A 665 9.02 24.02 -14.45
N GLU A 666 8.28 24.50 -13.44
CA GLU A 666 8.55 25.80 -12.81
C GLU A 666 9.96 25.88 -12.23
N ALA A 667 10.41 24.86 -11.51
CA ALA A 667 11.78 24.80 -11.00
C ALA A 667 12.83 24.88 -12.11
N ALA A 668 12.61 24.20 -13.24
CA ALA A 668 13.48 24.25 -14.41
C ALA A 668 13.47 25.65 -15.07
N ALA A 669 12.34 26.36 -15.07
CA ALA A 669 12.27 27.73 -15.58
C ALA A 669 13.05 28.73 -14.70
N LEU A 670 13.04 28.51 -13.38
CA LEU A 670 13.63 29.40 -12.36
C LEU A 670 15.08 29.07 -12.00
N SER A 671 15.63 27.98 -12.51
CA SER A 671 17.00 27.53 -12.25
C SER A 671 17.69 27.11 -13.54
N ASN A 672 19.01 26.95 -13.49
CA ASN A 672 19.79 26.41 -14.60
C ASN A 672 20.09 24.91 -14.37
N ALA A 673 19.32 24.26 -13.49
CA ALA A 673 19.54 22.88 -13.11
C ALA A 673 18.85 21.92 -14.09
N LYS A 674 19.53 20.82 -14.41
CA LYS A 674 18.92 19.69 -15.10
C LYS A 674 18.09 18.90 -14.07
N ILE A 675 16.80 18.69 -14.34
CA ILE A 675 15.89 18.01 -13.41
C ILE A 675 15.39 16.72 -14.05
N ARG A 676 15.63 15.58 -13.39
CA ARG A 676 15.09 14.28 -13.82
C ARG A 676 13.80 13.97 -13.06
N ILE A 677 12.75 13.55 -13.76
CA ILE A 677 11.46 13.14 -13.20
C ILE A 677 11.17 11.68 -13.57
N ALA A 678 11.08 10.80 -12.58
CA ALA A 678 10.79 9.38 -12.77
C ALA A 678 9.36 9.15 -13.28
N ALA A 679 9.23 8.16 -14.18
CA ALA A 679 7.98 7.56 -14.64
C ALA A 679 6.91 8.52 -15.21
N LEU A 680 7.28 9.76 -15.55
CA LEU A 680 6.39 10.73 -16.20
C LEU A 680 6.19 10.35 -17.67
N VAL A 681 4.94 10.07 -18.04
CA VAL A 681 4.56 9.67 -19.40
C VAL A 681 4.59 10.87 -20.34
N SER A 682 5.04 10.68 -21.59
CA SER A 682 5.15 11.74 -22.59
C SER A 682 3.79 12.43 -22.85
N PRO A 683 3.77 13.74 -23.21
CA PRO A 683 2.52 14.46 -23.45
C PRO A 683 1.63 13.86 -24.54
N SER A 684 2.22 13.23 -25.56
CA SER A 684 1.48 12.57 -26.64
C SER A 684 0.80 11.27 -26.21
N GLU A 685 1.25 10.66 -25.12
CA GLU A 685 0.75 9.36 -24.63
C GLU A 685 -0.06 9.48 -23.34
N SER A 686 0.05 10.61 -22.64
CA SER A 686 -0.64 10.84 -21.37
C SER A 686 -2.16 11.00 -21.56
N LEU A 687 -2.91 10.43 -20.63
CA LEU A 687 -4.36 10.64 -20.51
C LEU A 687 -4.70 11.97 -19.78
N GLN A 688 -3.68 12.72 -19.33
CA GLN A 688 -3.85 13.92 -18.52
C GLN A 688 -3.74 15.17 -19.39
N GLY A 689 -4.79 15.99 -19.40
CA GLY A 689 -4.74 17.29 -20.06
C GLY A 689 -3.63 18.21 -19.53
N ASP A 690 -3.27 18.06 -18.26
CA ASP A 690 -2.20 18.84 -17.63
C ASP A 690 -0.81 18.55 -18.21
N ALA A 691 -0.66 17.52 -19.06
CA ALA A 691 0.54 17.32 -19.86
C ALA A 691 0.84 18.50 -20.81
N ALA A 692 -0.14 19.36 -21.08
CA ALA A 692 0.05 20.66 -21.74
C ALA A 692 1.08 21.55 -21.03
N THR A 693 1.37 21.30 -19.74
CA THR A 693 2.48 21.89 -18.99
C THR A 693 3.78 21.91 -19.81
N ALA A 694 4.12 20.80 -20.48
CA ALA A 694 5.37 20.73 -21.24
C ALA A 694 5.44 21.82 -22.33
N GLY A 695 4.36 22.01 -23.08
CA GLY A 695 4.29 23.05 -24.11
C GLY A 695 4.23 24.48 -23.54
N PHE A 696 3.52 24.70 -22.43
CA PHE A 696 3.50 26.02 -21.80
C PHE A 696 4.88 26.44 -21.28
N PHE A 697 5.61 25.51 -20.65
CA PHE A 697 6.94 25.80 -20.14
C PHE A 697 8.02 25.80 -21.22
N GLU A 698 7.80 25.14 -22.36
CA GLU A 698 8.61 25.34 -23.57
C GLU A 698 8.56 26.81 -24.02
N MET A 699 7.38 27.46 -23.98
CA MET A 699 7.26 28.90 -24.24
C MET A 699 8.03 29.76 -23.24
N ALA A 700 8.30 29.27 -22.03
CA ALA A 700 9.08 29.93 -21.00
C ALA A 700 10.58 29.52 -21.00
N GLY A 701 11.02 28.81 -22.05
CA GLY A 701 12.42 28.41 -22.23
C GLY A 701 12.82 27.16 -21.44
N VAL A 702 11.90 26.22 -21.22
CA VAL A 702 12.21 24.89 -20.65
C VAL A 702 12.15 23.83 -21.76
N GLU A 703 13.25 23.11 -21.95
CA GLU A 703 13.28 21.94 -22.82
C GLU A 703 12.95 20.68 -22.01
N SER A 704 12.18 19.77 -22.60
CA SER A 704 11.89 18.47 -21.99
C SER A 704 12.05 17.31 -22.97
N THR A 705 12.76 16.28 -22.53
CA THR A 705 12.98 15.03 -23.27
C THR A 705 12.42 13.85 -22.49
N PHE A 706 11.90 12.84 -23.21
CA PHE A 706 11.22 11.70 -22.62
C PHE A 706 11.88 10.39 -23.04
N ASP A 707 12.00 9.46 -22.11
CA ASP A 707 12.47 8.08 -22.30
C ASP A 707 11.53 7.09 -21.58
N ASP A 708 11.83 5.80 -21.65
CA ASP A 708 11.02 4.74 -21.01
C ASP A 708 10.90 4.87 -19.48
N ASN A 709 11.80 5.65 -18.85
CA ASN A 709 11.92 5.83 -17.41
C ASN A 709 11.44 7.21 -16.94
N GLY A 710 10.99 8.10 -17.83
CA GLY A 710 10.32 9.37 -17.50
C GLY A 710 10.83 10.58 -18.29
N ALA A 711 10.85 11.76 -17.66
CA ALA A 711 11.24 13.02 -18.29
C ALA A 711 12.55 13.60 -17.75
N THR A 712 13.30 14.29 -18.61
CA THR A 712 14.44 15.14 -18.24
C THR A 712 14.16 16.57 -18.69
N LEU A 713 14.25 17.51 -17.75
CA LEU A 713 14.04 18.94 -17.96
C LEU A 713 15.38 19.68 -17.96
N SER A 714 15.53 20.64 -18.87
CA SER A 714 16.71 21.48 -19.00
C SER A 714 16.34 22.90 -19.40
N GLU A 715 17.27 23.84 -19.18
CA GLU A 715 17.15 25.21 -19.69
C GLU A 715 17.28 25.21 -21.23
N GLY A 716 16.33 25.87 -21.90
CA GLY A 716 16.35 26.12 -23.34
C GLY A 716 16.99 27.48 -23.70
N GLU A 717 17.18 27.73 -24.99
CA GLU A 717 18.00 28.85 -25.48
C GLU A 717 17.33 30.24 -25.46
N GLU A 718 15.99 30.35 -25.56
CA GLU A 718 15.28 31.63 -25.67
C GLU A 718 14.14 31.78 -24.65
N LYS A 719 14.07 32.95 -23.98
CA LYS A 719 12.95 33.35 -23.12
C LYS A 719 12.28 34.59 -23.73
N PRO A 720 10.98 34.55 -24.05
CA PRO A 720 10.30 35.70 -24.64
C PRO A 720 10.09 36.82 -23.61
N ASP A 721 10.03 38.06 -24.08
CA ASP A 721 9.71 39.22 -23.24
C ASP A 721 8.26 39.17 -22.71
N ARG A 722 7.36 38.51 -23.44
CA ARG A 722 5.92 38.43 -23.12
C ARG A 722 5.29 37.10 -23.56
N ILE A 723 4.46 36.51 -22.70
CA ILE A 723 3.67 35.31 -22.97
C ILE A 723 2.17 35.59 -22.83
N GLU A 724 1.40 35.19 -23.84
CA GLU A 724 -0.07 35.24 -23.79
C GLU A 724 -0.65 33.86 -24.09
N VAL A 725 -1.45 33.30 -23.17
CA VAL A 725 -2.05 31.97 -23.33
C VAL A 725 -3.49 31.92 -22.81
N ASP A 726 -4.30 31.07 -23.42
CA ASP A 726 -5.62 30.70 -22.93
C ASP A 726 -5.50 29.41 -22.09
N LEU A 727 -5.86 29.49 -20.82
CA LEU A 727 -5.80 28.37 -19.88
C LEU A 727 -7.18 27.77 -19.59
N THR A 728 -8.20 27.99 -20.45
CA THR A 728 -9.57 27.47 -20.26
C THR A 728 -9.61 25.97 -19.98
N ASP A 729 -8.76 25.19 -20.66
CA ASP A 729 -8.69 23.73 -20.51
C ASP A 729 -7.75 23.28 -19.38
N ASN A 730 -6.80 24.12 -18.97
CA ASN A 730 -5.80 23.82 -17.95
C ASN A 730 -5.64 24.94 -16.91
N PRO A 731 -6.74 25.44 -16.30
CA PRO A 731 -6.67 26.63 -15.45
C PRO A 731 -5.82 26.37 -14.21
N ASP A 732 -5.78 25.12 -13.73
CA ASP A 732 -5.04 24.73 -12.54
C ASP A 732 -3.50 24.81 -12.71
N LEU A 733 -2.98 25.02 -13.93
CA LEU A 733 -1.56 25.27 -14.21
C LEU A 733 -1.14 26.74 -13.99
N ALA A 734 -2.10 27.67 -13.94
CA ALA A 734 -1.82 29.10 -13.83
C ALA A 734 -0.95 29.50 -12.62
N PRO A 735 -1.09 28.91 -11.41
CA PRO A 735 -0.25 29.30 -10.26
C PRO A 735 1.25 29.14 -10.52
N ALA A 736 1.67 27.95 -10.94
CA ALA A 736 3.08 27.66 -11.23
C ALA A 736 3.60 28.50 -12.41
N PHE A 737 2.79 28.62 -13.48
CA PHE A 737 3.21 29.34 -14.67
C PHE A 737 3.30 30.86 -14.45
N ALA A 738 2.38 31.45 -13.67
CA ALA A 738 2.40 32.88 -13.35
C ALA A 738 3.59 33.25 -12.46
N VAL A 739 3.90 32.41 -11.46
CA VAL A 739 5.06 32.61 -10.58
C VAL A 739 6.36 32.45 -11.37
N ALA A 740 6.45 31.44 -12.26
CA ALA A 740 7.59 31.26 -13.15
C ALA A 740 7.83 32.47 -14.07
N CYS A 741 6.79 32.96 -14.75
CA CYS A 741 6.88 34.11 -15.66
C CYS A 741 7.29 35.37 -14.90
N ALA A 742 6.65 35.65 -13.77
CA ALA A 742 7.00 36.79 -12.92
C ALA A 742 8.49 36.73 -12.52
N LEU A 743 8.94 35.66 -11.88
CA LEU A 743 10.31 35.57 -11.36
C LEU A 743 11.39 35.42 -12.44
N SER A 744 10.99 35.12 -13.68
CA SER A 744 11.84 35.17 -14.87
C SER A 744 11.82 36.54 -15.57
N ASP A 745 11.11 37.51 -15.02
CA ASP A 745 10.90 38.85 -15.58
C ASP A 745 10.26 38.85 -16.98
N CYS A 746 9.43 37.85 -17.27
CA CYS A 746 8.61 37.73 -18.47
C CYS A 746 7.23 38.34 -18.23
N GLU A 747 6.84 39.34 -19.03
CA GLU A 747 5.46 39.85 -18.98
C GLU A 747 4.47 38.75 -19.36
N PHE A 748 3.28 38.74 -18.79
CA PHE A 748 2.32 37.71 -19.14
C PHE A 748 0.86 38.15 -19.07
N ARG A 749 0.02 37.49 -19.86
CA ARG A 749 -1.45 37.55 -19.76
C ARG A 749 -2.02 36.15 -19.95
N PHE A 750 -2.74 35.65 -18.96
CA PHE A 750 -3.47 34.40 -19.06
C PHE A 750 -4.97 34.66 -18.98
N ASP A 751 -5.71 34.19 -19.98
CA ASP A 751 -7.18 34.20 -20.04
C ASP A 751 -7.75 32.81 -19.69
N GLY A 752 -9.06 32.68 -19.46
CA GLY A 752 -9.72 31.40 -19.19
C GLY A 752 -9.57 30.88 -17.76
N VAL A 753 -9.22 31.74 -16.80
CA VAL A 753 -8.89 31.34 -15.42
C VAL A 753 -10.00 31.60 -14.39
N ARG A 754 -11.21 31.97 -14.80
CA ARG A 754 -12.35 32.26 -13.89
C ARG A 754 -12.59 31.19 -12.83
N ASN A 755 -12.46 29.93 -13.21
CA ASN A 755 -12.71 28.79 -12.31
C ASN A 755 -11.77 28.75 -11.10
N LEU A 756 -10.60 29.39 -11.17
CA LEU A 756 -9.64 29.44 -10.07
C LEU A 756 -10.14 30.21 -8.85
N ARG A 757 -11.14 31.09 -9.02
CA ARG A 757 -11.79 31.81 -7.91
C ARG A 757 -12.64 30.91 -7.02
N LEU A 758 -13.06 29.75 -7.55
CA LEU A 758 -14.01 28.82 -6.90
C LEU A 758 -13.34 27.55 -6.36
N LYS A 759 -12.00 27.53 -6.30
CA LYS A 759 -11.20 26.37 -5.85
C LYS A 759 -11.10 26.33 -4.32
N GLU A 760 -9.98 25.91 -3.75
CA GLU A 760 -9.81 25.74 -2.30
C GLU A 760 -9.79 27.11 -1.61
N CYS A 761 -9.12 28.06 -2.25
CA CYS A 761 -9.22 29.50 -2.05
C CYS A 761 -9.54 30.22 -3.39
N ASP A 762 -9.71 31.55 -3.34
CA ASP A 762 -9.61 32.37 -4.56
C ASP A 762 -8.13 32.45 -4.96
N ARG A 763 -7.71 31.53 -5.82
CA ARG A 763 -6.29 31.40 -6.21
C ARG A 763 -5.79 32.63 -6.97
N LEU A 764 -6.65 33.33 -7.71
CA LEU A 764 -6.24 34.55 -8.42
C LEU A 764 -5.91 35.67 -7.43
N ALA A 765 -6.74 35.84 -6.40
CA ALA A 765 -6.47 36.79 -5.33
C ALA A 765 -5.23 36.41 -4.50
N ALA A 766 -5.03 35.11 -4.24
CA ALA A 766 -3.83 34.61 -3.57
C ALA A 766 -2.57 34.92 -4.37
N ILE A 767 -2.51 34.55 -5.65
CA ILE A 767 -1.36 34.85 -6.53
C ILE A 767 -1.08 36.35 -6.56
N GLN A 768 -2.12 37.19 -6.70
CA GLN A 768 -1.96 38.65 -6.69
C GLN A 768 -1.35 39.19 -5.39
N THR A 769 -1.82 38.69 -4.25
CA THR A 769 -1.37 39.13 -2.94
C THR A 769 0.07 38.69 -2.68
N GLU A 770 0.38 37.42 -2.97
CA GLU A 770 1.67 36.83 -2.65
C GLU A 770 2.77 37.26 -3.64
N LEU A 771 2.49 37.43 -4.94
CA LEU A 771 3.45 38.02 -5.89
C LEU A 771 3.77 39.48 -5.55
N ARG A 772 2.82 40.23 -4.99
CA ARG A 772 3.06 41.60 -4.52
C ARG A 772 4.10 41.64 -3.40
N LYS A 773 4.10 40.67 -2.47
CA LYS A 773 5.13 40.54 -1.43
C LYS A 773 6.53 40.34 -2.02
N LEU A 774 6.60 39.71 -3.19
CA LEU A 774 7.83 39.47 -3.95
C LEU A 774 8.18 40.63 -4.92
N GLY A 775 7.41 41.73 -4.92
CA GLY A 775 7.69 42.94 -5.69
C GLY A 775 6.99 43.03 -7.05
N TYR A 776 6.05 42.13 -7.36
CA TYR A 776 5.34 42.05 -8.64
C TYR A 776 3.90 42.56 -8.49
N VAL A 777 3.53 43.61 -9.23
CA VAL A 777 2.17 44.18 -9.18
C VAL A 777 1.35 43.69 -10.37
N ILE A 778 0.57 42.64 -10.14
CA ILE A 778 -0.28 42.04 -11.17
C ILE A 778 -1.71 42.56 -11.16
N THR A 779 -2.37 42.52 -12.32
CA THR A 779 -3.78 42.84 -12.52
C THR A 779 -4.58 41.55 -12.64
N VAL A 780 -5.71 41.47 -11.95
CA VAL A 780 -6.60 40.31 -11.99
C VAL A 780 -8.01 40.79 -12.35
N THR A 781 -8.62 40.16 -13.35
CA THR A 781 -10.03 40.33 -13.70
C THR A 781 -10.84 39.09 -13.29
N ASP A 782 -12.12 39.02 -13.66
CA ASP A 782 -12.93 37.83 -13.38
C ASP A 782 -12.47 36.57 -14.12
N ASP A 783 -11.71 36.70 -15.21
CA ASP A 783 -11.32 35.58 -16.08
C ASP A 783 -9.89 35.68 -16.61
N SER A 784 -9.11 36.64 -16.13
CA SER A 784 -7.72 36.82 -16.55
C SER A 784 -6.79 37.29 -15.44
N ILE A 785 -5.50 36.98 -15.60
CA ILE A 785 -4.40 37.42 -14.76
C ILE A 785 -3.28 37.98 -15.66
N GLU A 786 -2.77 39.17 -15.34
CA GLU A 786 -1.82 39.89 -16.19
C GLU A 786 -0.74 40.58 -15.37
N TRP A 787 0.50 40.55 -15.87
CA TRP A 787 1.61 41.37 -15.37
C TRP A 787 2.34 42.05 -16.53
N ASN A 788 2.52 43.38 -16.43
CA ASN A 788 3.03 44.25 -17.49
C ASN A 788 4.31 45.00 -17.08
N GLY A 789 5.20 44.34 -16.33
CA GLY A 789 6.44 44.96 -15.87
C GLY A 789 6.34 45.77 -14.57
N LYS A 790 5.12 46.03 -14.05
CA LYS A 790 4.95 46.90 -12.87
C LYS A 790 5.50 46.28 -11.58
N ARG A 791 6.30 47.07 -10.83
CA ARG A 791 7.01 46.68 -9.60
C ARG A 791 6.53 47.41 -8.34
N CYS A 792 6.83 46.85 -7.17
CA CYS A 792 6.72 47.48 -5.85
C CYS A 792 7.83 46.99 -4.90
N ASP A 793 7.92 47.60 -3.72
CA ASP A 793 8.84 47.15 -2.67
C ASP A 793 8.45 45.75 -2.17
N THR A 794 9.46 44.93 -1.84
CA THR A 794 9.28 43.58 -1.29
C THR A 794 9.01 43.61 0.21
N THR A 795 8.37 42.57 0.72
CA THR A 795 8.10 42.39 2.16
C THR A 795 8.66 41.06 2.67
N PRO A 796 9.20 40.99 3.90
CA PRO A 796 9.84 39.78 4.43
C PRO A 796 8.86 38.74 5.02
N GLU A 797 7.56 38.97 4.87
CA GLU A 797 6.50 38.12 5.42
C GLU A 797 6.49 36.74 4.75
N ALA A 798 6.06 35.71 5.48
CA ALA A 798 5.86 34.40 4.89
C ALA A 798 4.72 34.43 3.86
N ILE A 799 4.86 33.57 2.85
CA ILE A 799 3.81 33.32 1.87
C ILE A 799 2.66 32.60 2.58
N ALA A 800 1.47 33.17 2.51
CA ALA A 800 0.26 32.54 3.02
C ALA A 800 -0.25 31.51 1.99
N THR A 801 -0.64 30.33 2.46
CA THR A 801 -1.08 29.23 1.57
C THR A 801 -2.58 29.19 1.38
N TYR A 802 -3.35 29.85 2.25
CA TYR A 802 -4.81 29.90 2.18
C TYR A 802 -5.48 28.51 2.21
N ASP A 803 -4.84 27.52 2.86
CA ASP A 803 -5.25 26.12 2.85
C ASP A 803 -5.34 25.53 1.41
N ASP A 804 -4.51 26.05 0.49
CA ASP A 804 -4.39 25.59 -0.89
C ASP A 804 -2.97 25.10 -1.22
N HIS A 805 -2.86 23.79 -1.48
CA HIS A 805 -1.60 23.12 -1.77
C HIS A 805 -0.87 23.68 -3.00
N ARG A 806 -1.60 24.16 -4.03
CA ARG A 806 -0.97 24.67 -5.25
C ARG A 806 -0.30 26.02 -5.03
N ILE A 807 -0.85 26.84 -4.15
CA ILE A 807 -0.22 28.12 -3.78
C ILE A 807 1.08 27.84 -3.01
N ALA A 808 1.05 26.90 -2.06
CA ALA A 808 2.24 26.51 -1.31
C ALA A 808 3.37 26.01 -2.23
N MET A 809 3.06 25.08 -3.15
CA MET A 809 4.06 24.47 -4.03
C MET A 809 4.62 25.45 -5.07
N ALA A 810 3.76 26.29 -5.70
CA ALA A 810 4.22 27.28 -6.68
C ALA A 810 5.22 28.27 -6.05
N PHE A 811 4.82 28.90 -4.94
CA PHE A 811 5.72 29.85 -4.27
C PHE A 811 6.94 29.20 -3.62
N ALA A 812 6.93 27.91 -3.30
CA ALA A 812 8.12 27.23 -2.80
C ALA A 812 9.27 27.26 -3.81
N MET A 813 8.97 27.16 -5.12
CA MET A 813 9.98 27.20 -6.18
C MET A 813 10.67 28.56 -6.32
N ALA A 814 10.03 29.64 -5.83
CA ALA A 814 10.61 30.98 -5.85
C ALA A 814 11.96 31.08 -5.12
N ALA A 815 12.24 30.19 -4.16
CA ALA A 815 13.52 30.11 -3.49
C ALA A 815 14.70 29.89 -4.45
N LEU A 816 14.49 29.21 -5.59
CA LEU A 816 15.51 28.99 -6.61
C LEU A 816 16.01 30.30 -7.23
N ARG A 817 15.14 31.31 -7.32
CA ARG A 817 15.49 32.63 -7.86
C ARG A 817 15.88 33.62 -6.77
N LEU A 818 15.16 33.62 -5.66
CA LEU A 818 15.29 34.63 -4.59
C LEU A 818 16.32 34.26 -3.51
N GLY A 819 16.80 33.02 -3.49
CA GLY A 819 17.77 32.51 -2.52
C GLY A 819 17.15 32.02 -1.21
N GLU A 820 16.12 32.68 -0.69
CA GLU A 820 15.35 32.24 0.48
C GLU A 820 13.86 32.60 0.32
N ILE A 821 12.97 31.69 0.72
CA ILE A 821 11.54 32.00 0.91
C ILE A 821 10.97 31.29 2.14
N LYS A 822 9.89 31.84 2.70
CA LYS A 822 9.16 31.28 3.84
C LYS A 822 7.74 30.97 3.42
N ILE A 823 7.27 29.75 3.66
CA ILE A 823 5.90 29.31 3.37
C ILE A 823 5.21 28.98 4.69
N ALA A 824 4.04 29.57 4.96
CA ALA A 824 3.21 29.24 6.13
C ALA A 824 2.40 27.96 5.90
N ASP A 825 1.99 27.27 6.96
CA ASP A 825 1.12 26.08 6.90
C ASP A 825 1.62 24.99 5.91
N PRO A 826 2.86 24.50 6.05
CA PRO A 826 3.49 23.63 5.04
C PRO A 826 2.79 22.28 4.85
N ASP A 827 2.01 21.80 5.82
CA ASP A 827 1.31 20.51 5.74
C ASP A 827 0.17 20.50 4.72
N VAL A 828 -0.23 21.67 4.20
CA VAL A 828 -1.28 21.79 3.20
C VAL A 828 -0.98 20.98 1.93
N VAL A 829 0.31 20.77 1.60
CA VAL A 829 0.73 20.01 0.42
C VAL A 829 0.32 18.53 0.48
N ASN A 830 0.13 17.97 1.67
CA ASN A 830 -0.20 16.55 1.88
C ASN A 830 -1.51 16.14 1.20
N LYS A 831 -2.38 17.11 0.88
CA LYS A 831 -3.61 16.91 0.12
C LYS A 831 -3.38 16.38 -1.31
N SER A 832 -2.21 16.62 -1.89
CA SER A 832 -1.89 16.18 -3.26
C SER A 832 -0.50 15.56 -3.40
N PHE A 833 0.43 15.91 -2.52
CA PHE A 833 1.83 15.54 -2.65
C PHE A 833 2.51 15.57 -1.26
N GLU A 834 2.26 14.52 -0.47
CA GLU A 834 2.79 14.38 0.90
C GLU A 834 4.32 14.49 0.97
N ASP A 835 5.01 13.86 0.02
CA ASP A 835 6.47 13.85 0.00
C ASP A 835 7.11 15.08 -0.67
N PHE A 836 6.33 16.10 -1.03
CA PHE A 836 6.79 17.26 -1.80
C PHE A 836 8.06 17.90 -1.23
N TRP A 837 8.07 18.18 0.08
CA TRP A 837 9.19 18.85 0.75
C TRP A 837 10.48 18.04 0.74
N ASN A 838 10.39 16.71 0.71
CA ASN A 838 11.53 15.80 0.67
C ASN A 838 12.11 15.64 -0.75
N GLN A 839 11.35 16.01 -1.78
CA GLN A 839 11.84 16.04 -3.16
C GLN A 839 12.69 17.28 -3.46
N LEU A 840 12.47 18.40 -2.74
CA LEU A 840 13.12 19.68 -3.04
C LEU A 840 14.66 19.73 -2.84
N PRO A 841 15.27 18.97 -1.91
CA PRO A 841 16.72 18.85 -1.84
C PRO A 841 17.38 18.37 -3.14
N LYS A 842 16.68 17.54 -3.93
CA LYS A 842 17.20 17.00 -5.20
C LYS A 842 17.46 18.10 -6.23
N ILE A 843 16.69 19.19 -6.17
CA ILE A 843 16.81 20.38 -7.03
C ILE A 843 17.54 21.55 -6.35
N GLY A 844 18.28 21.28 -5.26
CA GLY A 844 19.13 22.29 -4.62
C GLY A 844 18.40 23.23 -3.63
N LEU A 845 17.25 22.81 -3.09
CA LEU A 845 16.56 23.55 -2.04
C LEU A 845 16.67 22.83 -0.69
N HIS A 846 17.26 23.50 0.30
CA HIS A 846 17.27 23.02 1.68
C HIS A 846 16.02 23.48 2.43
N CYS A 847 15.27 22.53 2.96
CA CYS A 847 14.03 22.73 3.69
C CYS A 847 14.29 22.72 5.21
N GLN A 848 13.97 23.80 5.91
CA GLN A 848 14.05 23.89 7.37
C GLN A 848 12.69 24.28 7.96
N ARG A 849 12.10 23.38 8.75
CA ARG A 849 10.81 23.62 9.41
C ARG A 849 10.99 24.35 10.75
N ASN A 850 10.18 25.38 10.99
CA ASN A 850 10.12 26.12 12.25
C ASN A 850 8.66 26.36 12.65
N GLY A 851 8.12 25.45 13.46
CA GLY A 851 6.70 25.46 13.82
C GLY A 851 5.81 25.33 12.59
N ASN A 852 4.94 26.32 12.38
CA ASN A 852 3.98 26.36 11.28
C ASN A 852 4.50 27.09 10.02
N VAL A 853 5.81 27.27 9.91
CA VAL A 853 6.46 27.88 8.75
C VAL A 853 7.59 26.98 8.30
N ILE A 854 7.74 26.79 6.99
CA ILE A 854 8.92 26.16 6.38
C ILE A 854 9.75 27.23 5.67
N ILE A 855 11.06 27.17 5.91
CA ILE A 855 12.06 28.07 5.31
C ILE A 855 12.81 27.27 4.25
N LEU A 856 12.78 27.75 3.01
CA LEU A 856 13.47 27.14 1.88
C LEU A 856 14.66 28.02 1.52
N LYS A 857 15.84 27.42 1.43
CA LYS A 857 17.08 28.11 1.04
C LYS A 857 17.71 27.43 -0.16
N ARG A 858 18.05 28.21 -1.18
CA ARG A 858 18.84 27.71 -2.30
C ARG A 858 20.25 27.37 -1.80
N VAL A 859 20.68 26.16 -2.11
CA VAL A 859 22.06 25.71 -1.91
C VAL A 859 22.72 25.66 -3.29
N GLN A 860 23.97 26.10 -3.40
CA GLN A 860 24.73 25.87 -4.62
C GLN A 860 24.98 24.36 -4.74
N LYS A 861 24.41 23.77 -5.79
CA LYS A 861 24.67 22.39 -6.20
C LYS A 861 25.60 22.43 -7.41
#